data_AF-A0A3M2B3L8-F1
#
_entry.id   AF-A0A3M2B3L8-F1
#
_cell.length_a   1.000
_cell.length_b   1.000
_cell.length_c   1.000
_cell.angle_alpha   90.00
_cell.angle_beta   90.00
_cell.angle_gamma   90.00
#
_symmetry.space_group_name_H-M   'P 1'
#
loop_
_entity.id
_entity.type
_entity.pdbx_description
1 polymer ?
#
loop_
_entity_poly.entity_id
_entity_poly.type
_entity_poly.pdbx_seq_one_letter_code
_entity_poly.pdbx_strand_id
1 'polypeptide(L)'
;VRPTEEQIERGKQIYFTECVWCHGVEGAGDGPAADRLWPRPRNFTQGIFKIRHTASGELPLIEDLFETVTHGLPGSVMPSWEGVLSEQQRRDVVAFIVTELVRDRKFDDTEFETFTALQLDTIKPIPPSPESVKKGAVLFKEKKCVECHGLEGRGDGNPINLKDDWGFPIQPRNLHKCWNIRGNRRDPYNPKNIFRTFSTGLNGTPMPSFADNTTIEERWHLANFVISLCERDEHGNPLEIDRATNRPKINPVIPAKFVRSIPSDPQAAEWKGVPKRYIALGGQISHKPRNFVSLNVDDLWVRVLYNQQEVAFLLQWDDRIKDMSLEPLPWKPTEVNLEKYGVVDPPSRTGSSQLTSPEKAALQEYAVIEAHTGEEGSLAKRQHTYPTYNDAVALQFPVFWKGSNGQPQFTHYFWGDPKHPADLIKWSADGRLAAYKATGWNHDFEERSFTKRLKLLYAGWKNGRWTVIISRPLSGDPRDTAALEPRGLIPTVFFVWDGHNGDAGRKMLVSPYYFLFLQPENSKEVKRVPPQVPSGVQTPLPKTFEVLGEVFSAGKSHNPFWLKSDGRFNASLVKALAPQEGSAHLIKAEANPWDPQANDYLKAVREGGEIYFQNCHFCHADNLNGTDPPTGGFWGFASLPRPTDLMRAFPLAQQTELYEFWRVAKGGFGLPKADPRWARSTMPAMEEFLSVNDMWKVLLFTYWRTGTTSVPFEEKGMSLATRASQ
;
A
#
# COMPACT_ATOMS: atom_id res chain seq x y z
N VAL A 1 -16.44 30.05 -15.90
CA VAL A 1 -15.45 30.94 -16.55
C VAL A 1 -14.49 30.03 -17.29
N ARG A 2 -14.22 30.28 -18.58
CA ARG A 2 -13.24 29.49 -19.33
C ARG A 2 -11.85 29.73 -18.75
N PRO A 3 -11.03 28.68 -18.52
CA PRO A 3 -9.68 28.85 -18.04
C PRO A 3 -8.82 29.62 -19.05
N THR A 4 -7.85 30.40 -18.58
CA THR A 4 -6.93 31.12 -19.47
C THR A 4 -5.86 30.16 -20.03
N GLU A 5 -5.27 30.49 -21.16
CA GLU A 5 -4.17 29.68 -21.74
C GLU A 5 -3.00 29.50 -20.76
N GLU A 6 -2.63 30.57 -20.04
CA GLU A 6 -1.61 30.49 -19.00
C GLU A 6 -1.99 29.52 -17.86
N GLN A 7 -3.28 29.46 -17.53
CA GLN A 7 -3.79 28.53 -16.52
C GLN A 7 -3.66 27.08 -16.98
N ILE A 8 -3.96 26.82 -18.25
CA ILE A 8 -3.85 25.50 -18.87
C ILE A 8 -2.38 25.07 -18.93
N GLU A 9 -1.46 25.96 -19.31
CA GLU A 9 -0.03 25.63 -19.39
C GLU A 9 0.59 25.36 -18.01
N ARG A 10 0.23 26.14 -16.98
CA ARG A 10 0.63 25.83 -15.59
C ARG A 10 0.05 24.50 -15.12
N GLY A 11 -1.22 24.24 -15.43
CA GLY A 11 -1.89 22.97 -15.14
C GLY A 11 -1.20 21.78 -15.80
N LYS A 12 -0.79 21.93 -17.05
CA LYS A 12 -0.05 20.94 -17.84
C LYS A 12 1.27 20.59 -17.16
N GLN A 13 2.08 21.57 -16.77
CA GLN A 13 3.35 21.34 -16.08
C GLN A 13 3.17 20.52 -14.80
N ILE A 14 2.17 20.86 -13.99
CA ILE A 14 1.86 20.12 -12.76
C ILE A 14 1.36 18.71 -13.09
N TYR A 15 0.47 18.54 -14.07
CA TYR A 15 -0.02 17.22 -14.48
C TYR A 15 1.12 16.28 -14.89
N PHE A 16 2.07 16.77 -15.71
CA PHE A 16 3.23 15.99 -16.15
C PHE A 16 4.26 15.73 -15.05
N THR A 17 4.19 16.45 -13.94
CA THR A 17 5.08 16.23 -12.79
C THR A 17 4.44 15.27 -11.78
N GLU A 18 3.14 15.41 -11.54
CA GLU A 18 2.44 14.79 -10.41
C GLU A 18 1.48 13.66 -10.83
N CYS A 19 0.70 13.84 -11.90
CA CYS A 19 -0.44 12.98 -12.23
C CYS A 19 -0.14 11.94 -13.32
N VAL A 20 0.77 12.25 -14.25
CA VAL A 20 1.07 11.45 -15.45
C VAL A 20 1.51 10.01 -15.13
N TRP A 21 2.16 9.80 -13.99
CA TRP A 21 2.70 8.49 -13.59
C TRP A 21 1.63 7.44 -13.36
N CYS A 22 0.42 7.88 -13.00
CA CYS A 22 -0.76 7.02 -12.85
C CYS A 22 -1.73 7.19 -14.01
N HIS A 23 -2.05 8.43 -14.38
CA HIS A 23 -3.10 8.72 -15.35
C HIS A 23 -2.64 8.67 -16.83
N GLY A 24 -1.34 8.62 -17.09
CA GLY A 24 -0.79 8.55 -18.45
C GLY A 24 -0.69 9.91 -19.13
N VAL A 25 0.09 9.96 -20.22
CA VAL A 25 0.36 11.19 -21.00
C VAL A 25 -0.93 11.77 -21.58
N GLU A 26 -1.82 10.90 -22.05
CA GLU A 26 -3.09 11.27 -22.66
C GLU A 26 -4.26 11.27 -21.67
N GLY A 27 -4.00 10.98 -20.38
CA GLY A 27 -5.06 10.86 -19.38
C GLY A 27 -5.89 9.57 -19.49
N ALA A 28 -5.42 8.57 -20.23
CA ALA A 28 -6.15 7.32 -20.48
C ALA A 28 -6.12 6.30 -19.31
N GLY A 29 -5.44 6.60 -18.19
CA GLY A 29 -5.36 5.71 -17.03
C GLY A 29 -4.40 4.53 -17.21
N ASP A 30 -3.34 4.75 -17.97
CA ASP A 30 -2.38 3.77 -18.48
C ASP A 30 -0.91 4.17 -18.20
N GLY A 31 -0.71 5.05 -17.21
CA GLY A 31 0.61 5.45 -16.75
C GLY A 31 1.45 4.26 -16.26
N PRO A 32 2.78 4.44 -16.09
CA PRO A 32 3.70 3.37 -15.70
C PRO A 32 3.33 2.63 -14.42
N ALA A 33 2.61 3.27 -13.49
CA ALA A 33 2.12 2.64 -12.27
C ALA A 33 0.85 1.81 -12.48
N ALA A 34 0.03 2.14 -13.49
CA ALA A 34 -1.37 1.71 -13.60
C ALA A 34 -1.58 0.19 -13.55
N ASP A 35 -0.63 -0.61 -14.04
CA ASP A 35 -0.73 -2.08 -14.02
C ASP A 35 -0.65 -2.68 -12.61
N ARG A 36 0.03 -2.01 -11.69
CA ARG A 36 0.16 -2.44 -10.29
C ARG A 36 -0.86 -1.77 -9.36
N LEU A 37 -1.72 -0.91 -9.89
CA LEU A 37 -2.70 -0.18 -9.12
C LEU A 37 -4.09 -0.76 -9.32
N TRP A 38 -4.74 -1.07 -8.21
CA TRP A 38 -6.16 -1.37 -8.21
C TRP A 38 -6.88 -0.61 -7.10
N PRO A 39 -8.02 0.04 -7.39
CA PRO A 39 -8.63 0.21 -8.72
C PRO A 39 -7.74 0.96 -9.70
N ARG A 40 -7.90 0.71 -11.00
CA ARG A 40 -7.15 1.40 -12.06
C ARG A 40 -7.33 2.93 -11.94
N PRO A 41 -6.30 3.72 -12.30
CA PRO A 41 -6.43 5.15 -12.49
C PRO A 41 -7.56 5.48 -13.47
N ARG A 42 -8.21 6.63 -13.26
CA ARG A 42 -9.33 7.07 -14.11
C ARG A 42 -8.83 7.40 -15.51
N ASN A 43 -9.52 6.88 -16.52
CA ASN A 43 -9.46 7.38 -17.88
C ASN A 43 -10.32 8.66 -17.99
N PHE A 44 -9.69 9.77 -18.35
CA PHE A 44 -10.32 11.08 -18.52
C PHE A 44 -10.89 11.31 -19.92
N THR A 45 -10.42 10.61 -20.96
CA THR A 45 -10.75 10.90 -22.37
C THR A 45 -12.26 10.90 -22.63
N GLN A 46 -12.97 9.99 -21.96
CA GLN A 46 -14.42 9.79 -22.12
C GLN A 46 -15.29 10.75 -21.28
N GLY A 47 -14.70 11.53 -20.37
CA GLY A 47 -15.46 12.41 -19.48
C GLY A 47 -16.36 11.68 -18.46
N ILE A 48 -16.08 10.41 -18.17
CA ILE A 48 -16.88 9.58 -17.24
C ILE A 48 -16.31 9.67 -15.82
N PHE A 49 -16.94 10.48 -14.97
CA PHE A 49 -16.50 10.67 -13.58
C PHE A 49 -17.46 10.02 -12.57
N LYS A 50 -16.90 9.41 -11.52
CA LYS A 50 -17.66 8.65 -10.51
C LYS A 50 -18.31 9.54 -9.45
N ILE A 51 -17.55 10.51 -8.90
CA ILE A 51 -18.00 11.36 -7.79
C ILE A 51 -18.44 12.70 -8.36
N ARG A 52 -19.73 13.01 -8.22
CA ARG A 52 -20.38 14.16 -8.87
C ARG A 52 -21.54 14.68 -8.01
N HIS A 53 -21.93 15.93 -8.25
CA HIS A 53 -23.18 16.52 -7.80
C HIS A 53 -24.15 16.79 -8.97
N THR A 54 -23.93 16.19 -10.14
CA THR A 54 -24.82 16.25 -11.31
C THR A 54 -25.62 14.96 -11.50
N ALA A 55 -26.66 14.99 -12.35
CA ALA A 55 -27.48 13.81 -12.61
C ALA A 55 -26.69 12.68 -13.29
N SER A 56 -27.17 11.44 -13.19
CA SER A 56 -26.50 10.29 -13.81
C SER A 56 -26.29 10.50 -15.31
N GLY A 57 -25.09 10.18 -15.82
CA GLY A 57 -24.72 10.41 -17.23
C GLY A 57 -24.16 11.81 -17.55
N GLU A 58 -24.45 12.84 -16.76
CA GLU A 58 -23.94 14.20 -16.97
C GLU A 58 -22.48 14.36 -16.52
N LEU A 59 -21.79 15.37 -17.07
CA LEU A 59 -20.44 15.77 -16.65
C LEU A 59 -20.41 16.24 -15.18
N PRO A 60 -19.28 16.06 -14.46
CA PRO A 60 -19.10 16.60 -13.11
C PRO A 60 -19.16 18.14 -13.11
N LEU A 61 -19.46 18.75 -11.96
CA LEU A 61 -19.11 20.16 -11.78
C LEU A 61 -17.59 20.30 -11.66
N ILE A 62 -17.03 21.44 -12.07
CA ILE A 62 -15.59 21.73 -11.89
C ILE A 62 -15.18 21.61 -10.42
N GLU A 63 -16.06 22.03 -9.51
CA GLU A 63 -15.82 21.93 -8.07
C GLU A 63 -15.77 20.47 -7.58
N ASP A 64 -16.52 19.54 -8.20
CA ASP A 64 -16.44 18.11 -7.87
C ASP A 64 -15.06 17.54 -8.18
N LEU A 65 -14.47 17.97 -9.29
CA LEU A 65 -13.12 17.58 -9.69
C LEU A 65 -12.08 18.22 -8.77
N PHE A 66 -12.24 19.49 -8.44
CA PHE A 66 -11.38 20.19 -7.49
C PHE A 66 -11.38 19.52 -6.12
N GLU A 67 -12.55 19.15 -5.59
CA GLU A 67 -12.70 18.42 -4.34
C GLU A 67 -12.08 17.02 -4.41
N THR A 68 -12.25 16.33 -5.54
CA THR A 68 -11.64 15.02 -5.78
C THR A 68 -10.12 15.08 -5.77
N VAL A 69 -9.51 16.08 -6.41
CA VAL A 69 -8.04 16.29 -6.39
C VAL A 69 -7.58 16.72 -5.00
N THR A 70 -8.31 17.62 -4.34
CA THR A 70 -8.00 18.13 -3.01
C THR A 70 -7.93 17.01 -1.97
N HIS A 71 -9.00 16.24 -1.88
CA HIS A 71 -9.14 15.23 -0.85
C HIS A 71 -8.54 13.89 -1.27
N GLY A 72 -8.50 13.56 -2.56
CA GLY A 72 -8.15 12.23 -3.05
C GLY A 72 -9.32 11.25 -2.96
N LEU A 73 -9.11 10.03 -3.44
CA LEU A 73 -10.16 8.99 -3.44
C LEU A 73 -9.81 7.86 -2.46
N PRO A 74 -10.60 7.67 -1.39
CA PRO A 74 -10.33 6.64 -0.42
C PRO A 74 -10.59 5.23 -0.99
N GLY A 75 -9.91 4.24 -0.42
CA GLY A 75 -9.88 2.88 -0.97
C GLY A 75 -9.21 2.79 -2.35
N SER A 76 -8.47 3.81 -2.76
CA SER A 76 -7.62 3.80 -3.95
C SER A 76 -6.25 4.40 -3.62
N VAL A 77 -5.36 4.33 -4.59
CA VAL A 77 -4.01 4.93 -4.51
C VAL A 77 -3.99 6.43 -4.84
N MET A 78 -5.14 7.04 -5.16
CA MET A 78 -5.21 8.49 -5.41
C MET A 78 -5.05 9.27 -4.09
N PRO A 79 -3.90 9.93 -3.86
CA PRO A 79 -3.62 10.61 -2.60
C PRO A 79 -4.40 11.93 -2.48
N SER A 80 -4.31 12.55 -1.30
CA SER A 80 -4.79 13.91 -1.07
C SER A 80 -3.73 14.92 -1.52
N TRP A 81 -4.09 15.84 -2.40
CA TRP A 81 -3.17 16.92 -2.84
C TRP A 81 -3.27 18.20 -2.01
N GLU A 82 -4.24 18.28 -1.10
CA GLU A 82 -4.30 19.33 -0.07
C GLU A 82 -2.98 19.39 0.70
N GLY A 83 -2.37 20.57 0.82
CA GLY A 83 -1.13 20.75 1.60
C GLY A 83 0.16 20.39 0.86
N VAL A 84 0.08 19.76 -0.32
CA VAL A 84 1.21 19.59 -1.24
C VAL A 84 1.14 20.60 -2.38
N LEU A 85 -0.04 20.72 -3.00
CA LEU A 85 -0.31 21.72 -4.02
C LEU A 85 -1.15 22.86 -3.43
N SER A 86 -0.85 24.09 -3.84
CA SER A 86 -1.68 25.24 -3.51
C SER A 86 -3.09 25.08 -4.10
N GLU A 87 -4.06 25.83 -3.58
CA GLU A 87 -5.41 25.84 -4.17
C GLU A 87 -5.38 26.24 -5.65
N GLN A 88 -4.60 27.27 -6.00
CA GLN A 88 -4.47 27.71 -7.39
C GLN A 88 -3.87 26.62 -8.28
N GLN A 89 -2.80 25.96 -7.82
CA GLN A 89 -2.18 24.86 -8.56
C GLN A 89 -3.16 23.70 -8.82
N ARG A 90 -3.99 23.36 -7.82
CA ARG A 90 -5.04 22.34 -7.98
C ARG A 90 -6.11 22.78 -8.99
N ARG A 91 -6.54 24.05 -8.97
CA ARG A 91 -7.49 24.58 -9.96
C ARG A 91 -6.90 24.61 -11.37
N ASP A 92 -5.61 24.91 -11.51
CA ASP A 92 -4.88 24.92 -12.79
C ASP A 92 -4.81 23.51 -13.39
N VAL A 93 -4.51 22.49 -12.58
CA VAL A 93 -4.55 21.08 -13.04
C VAL A 93 -5.94 20.66 -13.48
N VAL A 94 -6.98 21.02 -12.72
CA VAL A 94 -8.36 20.70 -13.09
C VAL A 94 -8.72 21.37 -14.42
N ALA A 95 -8.32 22.63 -14.63
CA ALA A 95 -8.51 23.35 -15.88
C ALA A 95 -7.86 22.63 -17.08
N PHE A 96 -6.62 22.15 -16.92
CA PHE A 96 -5.93 21.36 -17.94
C PHE A 96 -6.67 20.04 -18.23
N ILE A 97 -7.08 19.30 -17.19
CA ILE A 97 -7.79 18.02 -17.37
C ILE A 97 -9.08 18.21 -18.18
N VAL A 98 -9.93 19.18 -17.79
CA VAL A 98 -11.24 19.37 -18.44
C VAL A 98 -11.17 19.94 -19.84
N THR A 99 -10.07 20.62 -20.18
CA THR A 99 -9.91 21.30 -21.48
C THR A 99 -9.15 20.44 -22.49
N GLU A 100 -8.10 19.74 -22.06
CA GLU A 100 -7.17 19.05 -22.97
C GLU A 100 -7.26 17.51 -22.89
N LEU A 101 -7.58 16.95 -21.73
CA LEU A 101 -7.58 15.50 -21.51
C LEU A 101 -8.96 14.86 -21.68
N VAL A 102 -10.04 15.60 -21.45
CA VAL A 102 -11.40 15.15 -21.79
C VAL A 102 -11.63 15.46 -23.27
N ARG A 103 -11.69 14.41 -24.10
CA ARG A 103 -11.70 14.53 -25.57
C ARG A 103 -13.08 14.27 -26.17
N ASP A 104 -13.80 13.30 -25.61
CA ASP A 104 -15.07 12.82 -26.17
C ASP A 104 -16.25 13.73 -25.82
N ARG A 105 -16.07 14.60 -24.82
CA ARG A 105 -17.09 15.52 -24.29
C ARG A 105 -16.48 16.87 -24.00
N LYS A 106 -17.24 17.95 -24.18
CA LYS A 106 -16.75 19.32 -23.94
C LYS A 106 -17.57 20.01 -22.86
N PHE A 107 -16.88 20.53 -21.85
CA PHE A 107 -17.54 21.19 -20.71
C PHE A 107 -18.24 22.51 -21.08
N ASP A 108 -17.89 23.10 -22.22
CA ASP A 108 -18.48 24.34 -22.73
C ASP A 108 -19.49 24.11 -23.86
N ASP A 109 -19.84 22.86 -24.14
CA ASP A 109 -20.84 22.49 -25.13
C ASP A 109 -22.25 22.57 -24.53
N THR A 110 -22.83 23.76 -24.57
CA THR A 110 -24.19 24.00 -24.07
C THR A 110 -25.29 23.43 -24.96
N GLU A 111 -24.95 22.90 -26.14
CA GLU A 111 -25.92 22.29 -27.06
C GLU A 111 -26.17 20.83 -26.70
N PHE A 112 -25.12 20.09 -26.33
CA PHE A 112 -25.21 18.66 -26.03
C PHE A 112 -25.03 18.30 -24.55
N GLU A 113 -24.52 19.20 -23.71
CA GLU A 113 -24.31 18.96 -22.28
C GLU A 113 -25.30 19.71 -21.38
N THR A 114 -25.96 18.98 -20.48
CA THR A 114 -26.81 19.53 -19.43
C THR A 114 -26.18 19.33 -18.06
N PHE A 115 -26.42 20.29 -17.15
CA PHE A 115 -25.91 20.25 -15.79
C PHE A 115 -27.06 20.38 -14.80
N THR A 116 -27.59 19.25 -14.35
CA THR A 116 -28.63 19.15 -13.33
C THR A 116 -27.97 19.01 -11.96
N ALA A 117 -27.64 20.15 -11.34
CA ALA A 117 -26.96 20.18 -10.06
C ALA A 117 -27.88 19.80 -8.89
N LEU A 118 -27.48 18.78 -8.13
CA LEU A 118 -28.09 18.39 -6.86
C LEU A 118 -27.74 19.42 -5.77
N GLN A 119 -28.70 20.26 -5.41
CA GLN A 119 -28.55 21.23 -4.33
C GLN A 119 -28.71 20.54 -2.96
N LEU A 120 -27.65 19.87 -2.49
CA LEU A 120 -27.69 19.14 -1.21
C LEU A 120 -28.05 20.00 -0.01
N ASP A 121 -27.68 21.29 -0.01
CA ASP A 121 -27.88 22.17 1.13
C ASP A 121 -29.31 22.71 1.25
N THR A 122 -30.10 22.65 0.18
CA THR A 122 -31.53 23.01 0.21
C THR A 122 -32.41 21.84 0.65
N ILE A 123 -31.88 20.61 0.64
CA ILE A 123 -32.58 19.40 1.05
C ILE A 123 -32.44 19.23 2.57
N LYS A 124 -33.58 19.27 3.28
CA LYS A 124 -33.60 19.03 4.73
C LYS A 124 -33.21 17.57 5.05
N PRO A 125 -32.11 17.33 5.80
CA PRO A 125 -31.69 15.97 6.13
C PRO A 125 -32.60 15.36 7.20
N ILE A 126 -32.90 14.06 7.05
CA ILE A 126 -33.55 13.28 8.10
C ILE A 126 -32.46 12.74 9.03
N PRO A 127 -32.47 13.09 10.33
CA PRO A 127 -31.47 12.58 11.27
C PRO A 127 -31.57 11.07 11.43
N PRO A 128 -30.45 10.37 11.70
CA PRO A 128 -30.46 8.94 11.91
C PRO A 128 -31.25 8.60 13.19
N SER A 129 -32.36 7.86 13.03
CA SER A 129 -33.12 7.26 14.13
C SER A 129 -33.24 5.74 13.92
N PRO A 130 -33.50 4.95 14.98
CA PRO A 130 -33.74 3.51 14.85
C PRO A 130 -34.87 3.19 13.85
N GLU A 131 -35.91 4.01 13.77
CA GLU A 131 -37.00 3.89 12.82
C GLU A 131 -36.54 4.17 11.38
N SER A 132 -35.75 5.22 11.17
CA SER A 132 -35.16 5.54 9.87
C SER A 132 -34.27 4.40 9.37
N VAL A 133 -33.47 3.80 10.26
CA VAL A 133 -32.57 2.68 9.94
C VAL A 133 -33.37 1.44 9.56
N LYS A 134 -34.44 1.12 10.29
CA LYS A 134 -35.34 -0.01 9.96
C LYS A 134 -36.00 0.17 8.60
N LYS A 135 -36.53 1.36 8.29
CA LYS A 135 -37.08 1.68 6.98
C LYS A 135 -36.03 1.55 5.88
N GLY A 136 -34.83 2.08 6.10
CA GLY A 136 -33.70 1.94 5.18
C GLY A 136 -33.31 0.49 4.92
N ALA A 137 -33.30 -0.37 5.94
CA ALA A 137 -32.99 -1.80 5.79
C ALA A 137 -34.01 -2.54 4.90
N VAL A 138 -35.31 -2.20 5.03
CA VAL A 138 -36.37 -2.76 4.17
C VAL A 138 -36.16 -2.30 2.72
N LEU A 139 -35.96 -0.99 2.51
CA LEU A 139 -35.69 -0.41 1.19
C LEU A 139 -34.44 -1.01 0.54
N PHE A 140 -33.38 -1.30 1.31
CA PHE A 140 -32.15 -1.89 0.81
C PHE A 140 -32.38 -3.27 0.19
N LYS A 141 -33.30 -4.06 0.76
CA LYS A 141 -33.71 -5.35 0.21
C LYS A 141 -34.68 -5.19 -0.98
N GLU A 142 -35.67 -4.32 -0.86
CA GLU A 142 -36.68 -4.09 -1.91
C GLU A 142 -36.09 -3.52 -3.19
N LYS A 143 -35.12 -2.61 -3.07
CA LYS A 143 -34.38 -2.02 -4.21
C LYS A 143 -33.23 -2.90 -4.69
N LYS A 144 -33.17 -4.16 -4.25
CA LYS A 144 -32.21 -5.19 -4.68
C LYS A 144 -30.74 -4.83 -4.45
N CYS A 145 -30.44 -3.91 -3.52
CA CYS A 145 -29.06 -3.53 -3.20
C CYS A 145 -28.24 -4.73 -2.69
N VAL A 146 -28.92 -5.70 -2.04
CA VAL A 146 -28.36 -6.96 -1.54
C VAL A 146 -27.75 -7.82 -2.64
N GLU A 147 -28.22 -7.74 -3.89
CA GLU A 147 -27.69 -8.57 -4.99
C GLU A 147 -26.21 -8.29 -5.28
N CYS A 148 -25.76 -7.04 -5.08
CA CYS A 148 -24.36 -6.65 -5.25
C CYS A 148 -23.65 -6.51 -3.89
N HIS A 149 -24.26 -5.80 -2.94
CA HIS A 149 -23.62 -5.45 -1.67
C HIS A 149 -23.71 -6.55 -0.59
N GLY A 150 -24.54 -7.58 -0.81
CA GLY A 150 -24.81 -8.63 0.17
C GLY A 150 -25.75 -8.19 1.29
N LEU A 151 -26.21 -9.14 2.11
CA LEU A 151 -27.24 -8.89 3.12
C LEU A 151 -26.74 -7.97 4.24
N GLU A 152 -25.47 -8.11 4.62
CA GLU A 152 -24.82 -7.26 5.62
C GLU A 152 -24.11 -6.04 5.01
N GLY A 153 -24.07 -5.90 3.67
CA GLY A 153 -23.37 -4.80 3.02
C GLY A 153 -21.84 -4.97 2.92
N ARG A 154 -21.29 -6.19 3.01
CA ARG A 154 -19.84 -6.42 2.89
C ARG A 154 -19.31 -6.46 1.46
N GLY A 155 -20.20 -6.45 0.47
CA GLY A 155 -19.86 -6.58 -0.95
C GLY A 155 -19.73 -8.02 -1.42
N ASP A 156 -20.39 -8.96 -0.75
CA ASP A 156 -20.35 -10.41 -0.97
C ASP A 156 -21.54 -10.94 -1.79
N GLY A 157 -22.41 -10.07 -2.31
CA GLY A 157 -23.60 -10.48 -3.09
C GLY A 157 -23.24 -11.05 -4.47
N ASN A 158 -22.44 -10.31 -5.25
CA ASN A 158 -21.93 -10.77 -6.55
C ASN A 158 -20.48 -10.27 -6.76
N PRO A 159 -19.51 -10.75 -5.95
CA PRO A 159 -18.17 -10.16 -5.88
C PRO A 159 -17.28 -10.42 -7.10
N ILE A 160 -17.68 -11.28 -8.05
CA ILE A 160 -16.81 -11.75 -9.15
C ILE A 160 -17.29 -11.28 -10.53
N ASN A 161 -18.60 -11.16 -10.75
CA ASN A 161 -19.14 -10.94 -12.11
C ASN A 161 -19.34 -9.47 -12.49
N LEU A 162 -19.15 -8.55 -11.55
CA LEU A 162 -19.36 -7.12 -11.81
C LEU A 162 -18.16 -6.55 -12.56
N LYS A 163 -18.45 -5.85 -13.66
CA LYS A 163 -17.47 -5.15 -14.48
C LYS A 163 -17.83 -3.68 -14.61
N ASP A 164 -16.82 -2.84 -14.75
CA ASP A 164 -17.03 -1.46 -15.18
C ASP A 164 -17.23 -1.38 -16.69
N ASP A 165 -17.54 -0.18 -17.19
CA ASP A 165 -17.84 0.05 -18.61
C ASP A 165 -16.62 -0.23 -19.52
N TRP A 166 -15.42 -0.29 -18.95
CA TRP A 166 -14.17 -0.66 -19.62
C TRP A 166 -13.89 -2.17 -19.58
N GLY A 167 -14.81 -2.97 -19.03
CA GLY A 167 -14.70 -4.42 -18.92
C GLY A 167 -13.78 -4.92 -17.80
N PHE A 168 -13.26 -4.02 -16.96
CA PHE A 168 -12.47 -4.41 -15.79
C PHE A 168 -13.38 -4.86 -14.66
N PRO A 169 -13.02 -5.93 -13.94
CA PRO A 169 -13.74 -6.31 -12.73
C PRO A 169 -13.88 -5.13 -11.76
N ILE A 170 -15.04 -4.96 -11.14
CA ILE A 170 -15.27 -3.93 -10.14
C ILE A 170 -16.09 -4.48 -8.99
N GLN A 171 -15.51 -4.44 -7.80
CA GLN A 171 -16.15 -4.97 -6.61
C GLN A 171 -16.82 -3.86 -5.79
N PRO A 172 -18.05 -4.09 -5.29
CA PRO A 172 -18.69 -3.19 -4.35
C PRO A 172 -17.83 -3.01 -3.09
N ARG A 173 -17.79 -1.77 -2.58
CA ARG A 173 -17.07 -1.49 -1.33
C ARG A 173 -17.80 -2.12 -0.15
N ASN A 174 -17.02 -2.57 0.82
CA ASN A 174 -17.53 -3.03 2.09
C ASN A 174 -18.06 -1.82 2.88
N LEU A 175 -19.38 -1.77 3.07
CA LEU A 175 -20.09 -0.67 3.71
C LEU A 175 -19.82 -0.59 5.21
N HIS A 176 -19.24 -1.63 5.83
CA HIS A 176 -18.77 -1.57 7.22
C HIS A 176 -17.52 -0.67 7.36
N LYS A 177 -16.77 -0.51 6.27
CA LYS A 177 -15.54 0.30 6.21
C LYS A 177 -15.84 1.65 5.54
N CYS A 178 -16.63 2.48 6.20
CA CYS A 178 -17.12 3.74 5.63
C CYS A 178 -16.01 4.72 5.20
N TRP A 179 -14.82 4.60 5.81
CA TRP A 179 -13.62 5.33 5.40
C TRP A 179 -13.05 4.91 4.04
N ASN A 180 -13.44 3.75 3.49
CA ASN A 180 -13.05 3.27 2.17
C ASN A 180 -14.10 3.54 1.07
N ILE A 181 -15.25 4.14 1.41
CA ILE A 181 -16.30 4.52 0.44
C ILE A 181 -15.80 5.74 -0.37
N ARG A 182 -15.82 5.63 -1.70
CA ARG A 182 -15.31 6.69 -2.59
C ARG A 182 -16.14 7.96 -2.43
N GLY A 183 -15.46 9.10 -2.31
CA GLY A 183 -16.12 10.40 -2.09
C GLY A 183 -16.53 10.67 -0.64
N ASN A 184 -16.07 9.86 0.31
CA ASN A 184 -16.28 10.03 1.76
C ASN A 184 -14.98 10.40 2.51
N ARG A 185 -13.91 10.80 1.80
CA ARG A 185 -12.64 11.16 2.45
C ARG A 185 -12.86 12.37 3.36
N ARG A 186 -12.19 12.39 4.52
CA ARG A 186 -12.33 13.37 5.61
C ARG A 186 -13.60 13.29 6.45
N ASP A 187 -14.72 12.88 5.85
CA ASP A 187 -15.99 12.76 6.59
C ASP A 187 -16.72 11.44 6.30
N PRO A 188 -16.18 10.31 6.80
CA PRO A 188 -16.67 8.99 6.43
C PRO A 188 -18.01 8.59 7.03
N TYR A 189 -18.45 9.27 8.09
CA TYR A 189 -19.70 8.95 8.80
C TYR A 189 -20.85 9.89 8.42
N ASN A 190 -20.67 10.76 7.42
CA ASN A 190 -21.68 11.72 7.02
C ASN A 190 -22.67 11.14 6.02
N PRO A 191 -23.97 11.07 6.37
CA PRO A 191 -25.01 10.53 5.49
C PRO A 191 -25.21 11.36 4.21
N LYS A 192 -24.83 12.65 4.18
CA LYS A 192 -24.92 13.49 2.97
C LYS A 192 -24.12 12.89 1.81
N ASN A 193 -22.94 12.35 2.09
CA ASN A 193 -22.07 11.77 1.06
C ASN A 193 -22.69 10.53 0.42
N ILE A 194 -23.38 9.72 1.23
CA ILE A 194 -24.11 8.53 0.76
C ILE A 194 -25.37 8.94 0.00
N PHE A 195 -26.11 9.92 0.50
CA PHE A 195 -27.28 10.47 -0.17
C PHE A 195 -26.95 11.01 -1.56
N ARG A 196 -25.81 11.73 -1.71
CA ARG A 196 -25.28 12.15 -3.00
C ARG A 196 -25.10 10.96 -3.92
N THR A 197 -24.37 9.93 -3.48
CA THR A 197 -24.10 8.74 -4.30
C THR A 197 -25.38 8.03 -4.76
N PHE A 198 -26.41 7.93 -3.90
CA PHE A 198 -27.70 7.37 -4.31
C PHE A 198 -28.48 8.26 -5.28
N SER A 199 -28.29 9.58 -5.23
CA SER A 199 -28.99 10.54 -6.09
C SER A 199 -28.29 10.72 -7.44
N THR A 200 -26.97 10.61 -7.52
CA THR A 200 -26.20 10.85 -8.75
C THR A 200 -25.78 9.56 -9.46
N GLY A 201 -25.75 8.43 -8.75
CA GLY A 201 -25.12 7.20 -9.21
C GLY A 201 -23.59 7.34 -9.35
N LEU A 202 -22.94 6.27 -9.79
CA LEU A 202 -21.50 6.25 -10.10
C LEU A 202 -21.32 5.91 -11.59
N ASN A 203 -21.16 6.93 -12.45
CA ASN A 203 -20.96 6.69 -13.89
C ASN A 203 -19.73 5.80 -14.14
N GLY A 204 -19.80 4.94 -15.15
CA GLY A 204 -18.73 3.97 -15.40
C GLY A 204 -18.76 2.77 -14.46
N THR A 205 -19.85 2.53 -13.72
CA THR A 205 -20.00 1.33 -12.88
C THR A 205 -21.43 0.80 -12.90
N PRO A 206 -21.65 -0.46 -12.47
CA PRO A 206 -22.99 -1.02 -12.29
C PRO A 206 -23.84 -0.40 -11.18
N MET A 207 -23.42 0.72 -10.56
CA MET A 207 -24.15 1.39 -9.48
C MET A 207 -24.97 2.55 -10.06
N PRO A 208 -26.28 2.35 -10.34
CA PRO A 208 -27.12 3.35 -10.99
C PRO A 208 -27.48 4.49 -10.02
N SER A 209 -28.07 5.54 -10.57
CA SER A 209 -28.82 6.50 -9.75
C SER A 209 -30.17 5.90 -9.35
N PHE A 210 -30.58 6.20 -8.11
CA PHE A 210 -31.90 5.89 -7.59
C PHE A 210 -32.81 7.14 -7.56
N ALA A 211 -32.38 8.26 -8.15
CA ALA A 211 -33.12 9.52 -8.14
C ALA A 211 -34.57 9.38 -8.64
N ASP A 212 -34.76 8.63 -9.73
CA ASP A 212 -36.04 8.49 -10.43
C ASP A 212 -36.96 7.43 -9.79
N ASN A 213 -36.36 6.46 -9.09
CA ASN A 213 -37.08 5.29 -8.54
C ASN A 213 -37.25 5.35 -7.02
N THR A 214 -36.87 6.47 -6.37
CA THR A 214 -37.01 6.69 -4.93
C THR A 214 -37.38 8.14 -4.63
N THR A 215 -38.06 8.37 -3.51
CA THR A 215 -38.30 9.70 -2.97
C THR A 215 -37.08 10.23 -2.21
N ILE A 216 -37.04 11.54 -1.96
CA ILE A 216 -35.98 12.17 -1.15
C ILE A 216 -35.93 11.57 0.26
N GLU A 217 -37.07 11.31 0.89
CA GLU A 217 -37.13 10.73 2.24
C GLU A 217 -36.59 9.29 2.27
N GLU A 218 -36.97 8.46 1.29
CA GLU A 218 -36.46 7.09 1.16
C GLU A 218 -34.94 7.06 0.99
N ARG A 219 -34.36 7.97 0.20
CA ARG A 219 -32.91 8.08 0.04
C ARG A 219 -32.19 8.45 1.35
N TRP A 220 -32.79 9.31 2.18
CA TRP A 220 -32.24 9.60 3.52
C TRP A 220 -32.32 8.40 4.45
N HIS A 221 -33.43 7.64 4.43
CA HIS A 221 -33.55 6.41 5.20
C HIS A 221 -32.50 5.37 4.78
N LEU A 222 -32.27 5.20 3.49
CA LEU A 222 -31.21 4.36 2.94
C LEU A 222 -29.81 4.83 3.36
N ALA A 223 -29.53 6.14 3.26
CA ALA A 223 -28.24 6.71 3.67
C ALA A 223 -27.97 6.47 5.16
N ASN A 224 -28.98 6.68 6.01
CA ASN A 224 -28.90 6.41 7.45
C ASN A 224 -28.68 4.92 7.75
N PHE A 225 -29.29 4.02 6.99
CA PHE A 225 -29.03 2.58 7.12
C PHE A 225 -27.59 2.23 6.75
N VAL A 226 -27.06 2.72 5.62
CA VAL A 226 -25.65 2.48 5.24
C VAL A 226 -24.68 3.00 6.31
N ILE A 227 -24.91 4.20 6.83
CA ILE A 227 -24.06 4.76 7.90
C ILE A 227 -24.20 3.99 9.23
N SER A 228 -25.32 3.31 9.46
CA SER A 228 -25.49 2.43 10.62
C SER A 228 -24.67 1.15 10.53
N LEU A 229 -24.29 0.71 9.32
CA LEU A 229 -23.43 -0.45 9.11
C LEU A 229 -21.96 -0.16 9.39
N CYS A 230 -21.54 1.11 9.41
CA CYS A 230 -20.15 1.49 9.68
C CYS A 230 -19.67 0.91 11.01
N GLU A 231 -18.45 0.38 11.03
CA GLU A 231 -17.79 -0.06 12.27
C GLU A 231 -17.61 1.13 13.23
N ARG A 232 -17.84 0.88 14.52
CA ARG A 232 -17.85 1.86 15.60
C ARG A 232 -17.03 1.34 16.77
N ASP A 233 -16.67 2.24 17.68
CA ASP A 233 -16.02 1.85 18.92
C ASP A 233 -16.98 1.09 19.87
N GLU A 234 -16.46 0.65 21.01
CA GLU A 234 -17.23 -0.07 22.04
C GLU A 234 -18.40 0.72 22.63
N HIS A 235 -18.39 2.05 22.49
CA HIS A 235 -19.43 2.95 22.98
C HIS A 235 -20.43 3.35 21.87
N GLY A 236 -20.25 2.86 20.64
CA GLY A 236 -21.08 3.23 19.48
C GLY A 236 -20.67 4.54 18.80
N ASN A 237 -19.54 5.13 19.20
CA ASN A 237 -19.03 6.34 18.56
C ASN A 237 -18.29 6.01 17.26
N PRO A 238 -18.23 6.96 16.30
CA PRO A 238 -17.37 6.85 15.13
C PRO A 238 -15.91 6.58 15.53
N LEU A 239 -15.22 5.69 14.80
CA LEU A 239 -13.79 5.47 15.01
C LEU A 239 -13.01 6.74 14.67
N GLU A 240 -11.99 7.06 15.47
CA GLU A 240 -11.05 8.15 15.18
C GLU A 240 -10.28 7.80 13.89
N ILE A 241 -10.40 8.65 12.87
CA ILE A 241 -9.75 8.46 11.57
C ILE A 241 -8.48 9.29 11.49
N ASP A 242 -7.38 8.65 11.10
CA ASP A 242 -6.13 9.34 10.79
C ASP A 242 -6.31 10.12 9.47
N ARG A 243 -6.18 11.45 9.52
CA ARG A 243 -6.34 12.34 8.36
C ARG A 243 -5.36 12.03 7.22
N ALA A 244 -4.18 11.48 7.54
CA ALA A 244 -3.15 11.16 6.57
C ALA A 244 -3.50 9.93 5.72
N THR A 245 -3.79 8.84 6.42
CA THR A 245 -4.05 7.54 5.78
C THR A 245 -5.53 7.37 5.41
N ASN A 246 -6.42 8.19 5.98
CA ASN A 246 -7.87 8.05 5.92
C ASN A 246 -8.33 6.65 6.36
N ARG A 247 -7.66 6.09 7.38
CA ARG A 247 -7.95 4.81 8.02
C ARG A 247 -8.16 5.01 9.52
N PRO A 248 -8.79 4.05 10.24
CA PRO A 248 -8.85 4.10 11.70
C PRO A 248 -7.46 4.26 12.31
N LYS A 249 -7.35 5.13 13.31
CA LYS A 249 -6.09 5.40 14.00
C LYS A 249 -5.55 4.13 14.64
N ILE A 250 -4.33 3.77 14.27
CA ILE A 250 -3.70 2.52 14.71
C ILE A 250 -3.23 2.66 16.15
N ASN A 251 -3.67 1.74 17.02
CA ASN A 251 -3.08 1.53 18.33
C ASN A 251 -2.20 0.28 18.27
N PRO A 252 -0.87 0.40 18.42
CA PRO A 252 0.03 -0.74 18.28
C PRO A 252 -0.06 -1.73 19.45
N VAL A 253 -0.76 -1.41 20.55
CA VAL A 253 -0.89 -2.30 21.72
C VAL A 253 -2.21 -3.08 21.67
N ILE A 254 -2.09 -4.41 21.68
CA ILE A 254 -3.19 -5.36 21.73
C ILE A 254 -3.37 -5.84 23.17
N PRO A 255 -4.41 -5.37 23.90
CA PRO A 255 -4.66 -5.83 25.25
C PRO A 255 -5.24 -7.25 25.22
N ALA A 256 -4.67 -8.13 26.02
CA ALA A 256 -5.23 -9.44 26.32
C ALA A 256 -5.81 -9.42 27.73
N LYS A 257 -7.10 -9.77 27.86
CA LYS A 257 -7.83 -9.76 29.13
C LYS A 257 -7.80 -11.14 29.79
N PHE A 258 -7.60 -11.16 31.10
CA PHE A 258 -7.64 -12.40 31.87
C PHE A 258 -9.07 -12.91 32.05
N VAL A 259 -9.29 -14.20 31.82
CA VAL A 259 -10.55 -14.92 32.05
C VAL A 259 -10.31 -16.29 32.69
N ARG A 260 -11.31 -16.81 33.40
CA ARG A 260 -11.22 -18.15 34.01
C ARG A 260 -11.30 -19.26 32.97
N SER A 261 -12.21 -19.14 32.02
CA SER A 261 -12.43 -20.09 30.92
C SER A 261 -12.54 -19.32 29.61
N ILE A 262 -11.90 -19.86 28.56
CA ILE A 262 -11.96 -19.27 27.23
C ILE A 262 -13.15 -19.90 26.48
N PRO A 263 -14.19 -19.12 26.11
CA PRO A 263 -15.33 -19.66 25.37
C PRO A 263 -14.97 -19.90 23.91
N SER A 264 -15.48 -21.00 23.34
CA SER A 264 -15.37 -21.31 21.91
C SER A 264 -16.36 -20.54 21.04
N ASP A 265 -17.46 -20.04 21.62
CA ASP A 265 -18.43 -19.21 20.90
C ASP A 265 -17.88 -17.78 20.69
N PRO A 266 -17.72 -17.29 19.44
CA PRO A 266 -17.28 -15.93 19.17
C PRO A 266 -18.23 -14.84 19.69
N GLN A 267 -19.50 -15.17 20.01
CA GLN A 267 -20.50 -14.21 20.50
C GLN A 267 -20.65 -14.17 22.03
N ALA A 268 -19.83 -14.96 22.75
CA ALA A 268 -19.86 -15.02 24.20
C ALA A 268 -19.60 -13.64 24.86
N ALA A 269 -20.16 -13.43 26.05
CA ALA A 269 -20.10 -12.13 26.75
C ALA A 269 -18.66 -11.72 27.08
N GLU A 270 -17.79 -12.70 27.31
CA GLU A 270 -16.37 -12.52 27.59
C GLU A 270 -15.66 -11.84 26.43
N TRP A 271 -15.96 -12.20 25.18
CA TRP A 271 -15.40 -11.57 23.99
C TRP A 271 -15.93 -10.16 23.77
N LYS A 272 -17.18 -9.87 24.18
CA LYS A 272 -17.77 -8.53 24.06
C LYS A 272 -17.13 -7.52 25.01
N GLY A 273 -16.66 -7.98 26.17
CA GLY A 273 -15.98 -7.14 27.17
C GLY A 273 -14.48 -6.94 26.93
N VAL A 274 -13.96 -7.25 25.74
CA VAL A 274 -12.56 -7.07 25.33
C VAL A 274 -12.47 -6.05 24.20
N PRO A 275 -11.54 -5.08 24.30
CA PRO A 275 -11.35 -4.13 23.23
C PRO A 275 -11.00 -4.76 21.89
N LYS A 276 -11.77 -4.39 20.86
CA LYS A 276 -11.53 -4.82 19.47
C LYS A 276 -10.37 -3.96 18.91
N ARG A 277 -9.31 -4.58 18.42
CA ARG A 277 -8.17 -3.87 17.82
C ARG A 277 -8.15 -4.00 16.31
N TYR A 278 -8.00 -2.85 15.64
CA TYR A 278 -7.79 -2.74 14.20
C TYR A 278 -6.31 -2.96 13.87
N ILE A 279 -6.03 -4.00 13.08
CA ILE A 279 -4.71 -4.32 12.56
C ILE A 279 -4.71 -3.99 11.07
N ALA A 280 -3.96 -2.96 10.69
CA ALA A 280 -3.80 -2.61 9.30
C ALA A 280 -2.89 -3.63 8.58
N LEU A 281 -3.32 -4.11 7.42
CA LEU A 281 -2.59 -5.08 6.61
C LEU A 281 -2.04 -4.45 5.34
N GLY A 282 -0.89 -4.95 4.92
CA GLY A 282 -0.07 -4.49 3.81
C GLY A 282 0.21 -5.59 2.79
N GLY A 283 0.18 -5.33 1.48
CA GLY A 283 0.71 -6.30 0.52
C GLY A 283 2.22 -6.51 0.73
N GLN A 284 2.69 -7.76 0.78
CA GLN A 284 4.13 -8.03 0.92
C GLN A 284 4.86 -7.72 -0.39
N ILE A 285 5.67 -6.66 -0.40
CA ILE A 285 6.48 -6.24 -1.56
C ILE A 285 8.00 -6.36 -1.33
N SER A 286 8.42 -6.85 -0.16
CA SER A 286 9.84 -6.96 0.20
C SER A 286 10.59 -8.10 -0.47
N HIS A 287 9.92 -9.19 -0.84
CA HIS A 287 10.51 -10.40 -1.45
C HIS A 287 9.59 -10.94 -2.55
N LYS A 288 10.16 -11.59 -3.56
CA LYS A 288 9.38 -12.31 -4.60
C LYS A 288 8.73 -13.56 -4.00
N PRO A 289 7.57 -14.02 -4.52
CA PRO A 289 6.58 -13.26 -5.30
C PRO A 289 5.93 -12.12 -4.48
N ARG A 290 5.89 -10.92 -5.06
CA ARG A 290 5.34 -9.68 -4.48
C ARG A 290 3.83 -9.59 -4.67
N ASN A 291 3.16 -9.03 -3.68
CA ASN A 291 1.74 -8.74 -3.71
C ASN A 291 1.50 -7.22 -3.74
N PHE A 292 1.26 -6.67 -4.94
CA PHE A 292 0.93 -5.25 -5.12
C PHE A 292 -0.56 -4.94 -4.95
N VAL A 293 -1.41 -5.96 -5.08
CA VAL A 293 -2.86 -5.79 -5.17
C VAL A 293 -3.53 -6.56 -4.07
N SER A 294 -4.12 -5.85 -3.10
CA SER A 294 -4.95 -6.48 -2.09
C SER A 294 -6.20 -5.67 -1.79
N LEU A 295 -7.35 -6.19 -2.22
CA LEU A 295 -8.61 -5.45 -2.34
C LEU A 295 -9.77 -6.05 -1.57
N ASN A 296 -9.70 -7.36 -1.32
CA ASN A 296 -10.67 -8.03 -0.46
C ASN A 296 -10.29 -7.76 0.99
N VAL A 297 -9.00 -7.87 1.32
CA VAL A 297 -8.50 -7.80 2.68
C VAL A 297 -7.50 -6.65 2.83
N ASP A 298 -7.80 -5.66 3.67
CA ASP A 298 -6.89 -4.56 4.03
C ASP A 298 -6.70 -4.38 5.54
N ASP A 299 -7.43 -5.17 6.34
CA ASP A 299 -7.33 -5.19 7.79
C ASP A 299 -7.74 -6.52 8.40
N LEU A 300 -7.34 -6.68 9.67
CA LEU A 300 -7.68 -7.76 10.55
C LEU A 300 -8.12 -7.19 11.90
N TRP A 301 -9.21 -7.71 12.44
CA TRP A 301 -9.68 -7.37 13.77
C TRP A 301 -9.29 -8.45 14.76
N VAL A 302 -8.70 -8.02 15.88
CA VAL A 302 -8.16 -8.94 16.88
C VAL A 302 -8.74 -8.63 18.25
N ARG A 303 -9.19 -9.68 18.93
CA ARG A 303 -9.46 -9.70 20.38
C ARG A 303 -8.66 -10.83 21.01
N VAL A 304 -8.16 -10.60 22.22
CA VAL A 304 -7.31 -11.58 22.90
C VAL A 304 -7.82 -11.83 24.31
N LEU A 305 -8.02 -13.10 24.63
CA LEU A 305 -8.33 -13.59 25.96
C LEU A 305 -7.21 -14.51 26.43
N TYR A 306 -6.92 -14.52 27.71
CA TYR A 306 -5.94 -15.44 28.26
C TYR A 306 -6.35 -15.93 29.65
N ASN A 307 -5.87 -17.11 30.03
CA ASN A 307 -6.00 -17.67 31.37
C ASN A 307 -4.61 -18.06 31.90
N GLN A 308 -4.51 -18.86 32.95
CA GLN A 308 -3.22 -19.25 33.53
C GLN A 308 -2.41 -20.24 32.67
N GLN A 309 -3.01 -20.85 31.65
CA GLN A 309 -2.42 -21.94 30.87
C GLN A 309 -2.28 -21.57 29.38
N GLU A 310 -3.26 -20.88 28.82
CA GLU A 310 -3.42 -20.59 27.40
C GLU A 310 -3.93 -19.16 27.11
N VAL A 311 -3.67 -18.73 25.88
CA VAL A 311 -4.13 -17.50 25.27
C VAL A 311 -4.86 -17.83 23.97
N ALA A 312 -6.00 -17.19 23.76
CA ALA A 312 -6.82 -17.33 22.58
C ALA A 312 -6.93 -16.02 21.82
N PHE A 313 -6.76 -16.11 20.52
CA PHE A 313 -6.88 -15.02 19.58
C PHE A 313 -8.16 -15.21 18.78
N LEU A 314 -9.08 -14.26 18.90
CA LEU A 314 -10.23 -14.14 18.01
C LEU A 314 -9.83 -13.19 16.88
N LEU A 315 -9.76 -13.75 15.68
CA LEU A 315 -9.31 -13.13 14.45
C LEU A 315 -10.51 -12.99 13.50
N GLN A 316 -10.79 -11.77 13.04
CA GLN A 316 -11.84 -11.50 12.08
C GLN A 316 -11.34 -10.61 10.95
N TRP A 317 -11.42 -11.09 9.72
CA TRP A 317 -11.16 -10.27 8.53
C TRP A 317 -12.34 -10.39 7.59
N ASP A 318 -12.59 -9.30 6.87
CA ASP A 318 -13.62 -9.25 5.85
C ASP A 318 -13.03 -9.82 4.56
N ASP A 319 -13.62 -10.92 4.11
CA ASP A 319 -13.24 -11.62 2.88
C ASP A 319 -14.51 -12.00 2.12
N ARG A 320 -14.64 -11.47 0.91
CA ARG A 320 -15.89 -11.51 0.14
C ARG A 320 -16.17 -12.93 -0.37
N ILE A 321 -15.14 -13.74 -0.49
CA ILE A 321 -15.21 -15.08 -1.06
C ILE A 321 -14.66 -16.03 -0.01
N LYS A 322 -15.19 -17.25 0.01
CA LYS A 322 -14.69 -18.32 0.86
C LYS A 322 -13.85 -19.21 -0.02
N ASP A 323 -12.53 -19.09 0.06
CA ASP A 323 -11.65 -19.84 -0.80
C ASP A 323 -11.09 -21.07 -0.09
N MET A 324 -11.47 -22.23 -0.63
CA MET A 324 -11.03 -23.53 -0.17
C MET A 324 -10.85 -24.43 -1.38
N SER A 325 -9.60 -24.79 -1.65
CA SER A 325 -9.22 -25.75 -2.67
C SER A 325 -9.91 -27.09 -2.40
N LEU A 326 -10.64 -27.57 -3.41
CA LEU A 326 -11.29 -28.88 -3.37
C LEU A 326 -10.28 -30.02 -3.59
N GLU A 327 -9.14 -29.72 -4.20
CA GLU A 327 -8.04 -30.65 -4.43
C GLU A 327 -6.84 -30.36 -3.52
N PRO A 328 -6.04 -31.37 -3.16
CA PRO A 328 -4.79 -31.15 -2.44
C PRO A 328 -3.86 -30.24 -3.25
N LEU A 329 -3.34 -29.20 -2.61
CA LEU A 329 -2.36 -28.31 -3.24
C LEU A 329 -1.11 -29.10 -3.67
N PRO A 330 -0.47 -28.75 -4.80
CA PRO A 330 0.66 -29.52 -5.34
C PRO A 330 1.98 -29.33 -4.57
N TRP A 331 1.97 -28.52 -3.50
CA TRP A 331 3.09 -28.27 -2.59
C TRP A 331 2.75 -28.66 -1.16
N LYS A 332 3.80 -28.87 -0.37
CA LYS A 332 3.65 -29.11 1.07
C LYS A 332 3.26 -27.81 1.78
N PRO A 333 2.44 -27.83 2.84
CA PRO A 333 2.08 -26.63 3.60
C PRO A 333 3.25 -25.88 4.23
N THR A 334 4.42 -26.53 4.33
CA THR A 334 5.69 -25.98 4.80
C THR A 334 6.44 -25.21 3.73
N GLU A 335 6.16 -25.49 2.45
CA GLU A 335 6.87 -24.90 1.33
C GLU A 335 6.42 -23.46 1.10
N VAL A 336 7.39 -22.54 1.12
CA VAL A 336 7.12 -21.11 1.00
C VAL A 336 7.50 -20.57 -0.38
N ASN A 337 8.46 -21.20 -1.05
CA ASN A 337 8.88 -20.83 -2.38
C ASN A 337 8.09 -21.61 -3.43
N LEU A 338 7.09 -20.95 -4.00
CA LEU A 338 6.13 -21.56 -4.93
C LEU A 338 6.31 -21.11 -6.38
N GLU A 339 7.47 -20.54 -6.72
CA GLU A 339 7.77 -20.09 -8.08
C GLU A 339 7.66 -21.24 -9.10
N LYS A 340 8.12 -22.44 -8.73
CA LYS A 340 8.02 -23.65 -9.56
C LYS A 340 6.57 -24.11 -9.83
N TYR A 341 5.61 -23.60 -9.06
CA TYR A 341 4.17 -23.88 -9.20
C TYR A 341 3.40 -22.73 -9.86
N GLY A 342 4.10 -21.72 -10.40
CA GLY A 342 3.49 -20.59 -11.10
C GLY A 342 3.09 -19.41 -10.20
N VAL A 343 3.38 -19.46 -8.89
CA VAL A 343 3.23 -18.30 -7.99
C VAL A 343 4.45 -17.40 -8.16
N VAL A 344 4.43 -16.60 -9.22
CA VAL A 344 5.53 -15.71 -9.60
C VAL A 344 5.13 -14.24 -9.52
N ASP A 345 6.13 -13.38 -9.52
CA ASP A 345 5.92 -11.95 -9.73
C ASP A 345 5.15 -11.74 -11.05
N PRO A 346 4.16 -10.85 -11.07
CA PRO A 346 3.61 -10.39 -12.32
C PRO A 346 4.71 -9.71 -13.16
N PRO A 347 4.77 -9.96 -14.48
CA PRO A 347 5.75 -9.30 -15.34
C PRO A 347 5.53 -7.79 -15.32
N SER A 348 6.60 -7.01 -15.18
CA SER A 348 6.56 -5.55 -15.34
C SER A 348 6.60 -5.18 -16.81
N ARG A 349 5.92 -4.07 -17.19
CA ARG A 349 5.98 -3.47 -18.54
C ARG A 349 7.42 -3.20 -19.00
N THR A 350 8.33 -2.96 -18.05
CA THR A 350 9.76 -2.74 -18.28
C THR A 350 10.52 -4.07 -18.30
N GLY A 351 10.30 -4.85 -19.36
CA GLY A 351 11.22 -5.92 -19.76
C GLY A 351 12.49 -5.32 -20.37
N SER A 352 13.34 -4.64 -19.58
CA SER A 352 14.76 -4.53 -19.93
C SER A 352 15.55 -5.78 -19.53
N SER A 353 14.96 -6.69 -18.75
CA SER A 353 15.51 -8.02 -18.52
C SER A 353 14.75 -9.09 -19.31
N GLN A 354 15.40 -9.61 -20.36
CA GLN A 354 15.06 -10.80 -21.17
C GLN A 354 14.19 -10.65 -22.44
N LEU A 355 14.29 -9.55 -23.18
CA LEU A 355 14.00 -9.59 -24.62
C LEU A 355 15.33 -9.73 -25.39
N THR A 356 15.63 -10.94 -25.84
CA THR A 356 16.64 -11.18 -26.89
C THR A 356 16.02 -10.87 -28.26
N SER A 357 16.84 -10.38 -29.19
CA SER A 357 16.61 -10.27 -30.65
C SER A 357 16.25 -8.86 -31.20
N PRO A 358 16.45 -8.64 -32.53
CA PRO A 358 16.51 -7.33 -33.21
C PRO A 358 15.26 -6.44 -33.16
N GLU A 359 14.20 -6.87 -32.47
CA GLU A 359 12.92 -6.15 -32.34
C GLU A 359 13.06 -4.82 -31.58
N LYS A 360 14.11 -4.66 -30.75
CA LYS A 360 14.45 -3.38 -30.11
C LYS A 360 14.76 -2.26 -31.12
N ALA A 361 15.30 -2.60 -32.29
CA ALA A 361 15.69 -1.60 -33.29
C ALA A 361 14.48 -1.08 -34.10
N ALA A 362 13.38 -1.82 -34.15
CA ALA A 362 12.19 -1.44 -34.90
C ALA A 362 11.25 -0.48 -34.13
N LEU A 363 11.40 -0.38 -32.81
CA LEU A 363 10.50 0.40 -31.93
C LEU A 363 11.08 1.76 -31.49
N GLN A 364 12.29 2.10 -31.95
CA GLN A 364 13.04 3.25 -31.44
C GLN A 364 12.77 4.55 -32.20
N GLU A 365 12.00 4.51 -33.30
CA GLU A 365 11.75 5.69 -34.15
C GLU A 365 10.32 6.25 -34.08
N TYR A 366 9.40 5.56 -33.39
CA TYR A 366 8.01 6.04 -33.15
C TYR A 366 7.50 5.63 -31.77
N ALA A 367 8.16 6.09 -30.69
CA ALA A 367 7.62 5.93 -29.34
C ALA A 367 6.47 6.92 -29.05
N VAL A 368 5.48 6.96 -29.93
CA VAL A 368 4.08 7.07 -29.50
C VAL A 368 3.76 5.66 -29.03
N ILE A 369 3.95 5.41 -27.74
CA ILE A 369 3.49 4.16 -27.13
C ILE A 369 1.99 4.15 -27.35
N GLU A 370 1.52 3.31 -28.28
CA GLU A 370 0.11 2.99 -28.48
C GLU A 370 -0.42 2.35 -27.19
N ALA A 371 -0.75 3.20 -26.24
CA ALA A 371 -1.19 2.80 -24.92
C ALA A 371 -2.65 2.35 -25.01
N HIS A 372 -2.84 1.06 -25.22
CA HIS A 372 -4.16 0.45 -25.26
C HIS A 372 -4.56 0.00 -23.84
N THR A 373 -5.70 0.50 -23.37
CA THR A 373 -6.34 0.02 -22.14
C THR A 373 -6.75 -1.45 -22.31
N GLY A 374 -6.24 -2.36 -21.47
CA GLY A 374 -6.76 -3.73 -21.38
C GLY A 374 -6.01 -4.81 -22.19
N GLU A 375 -4.72 -4.59 -22.49
CA GLU A 375 -3.81 -5.59 -23.08
C GLU A 375 -4.02 -6.99 -22.49
N GLU A 376 -4.07 -8.00 -23.37
CA GLU A 376 -4.03 -9.42 -22.99
C GLU A 376 -2.74 -9.70 -22.20
N GLY A 377 -2.88 -9.95 -20.90
CA GLY A 377 -1.75 -10.19 -20.01
C GLY A 377 -1.52 -9.11 -18.95
N SER A 378 -2.25 -7.99 -18.91
CA SER A 378 -2.13 -7.05 -17.78
C SER A 378 -2.50 -7.72 -16.44
N LEU A 379 -1.86 -7.28 -15.36
CA LEU A 379 -2.12 -7.72 -13.99
C LEU A 379 -3.61 -7.66 -13.63
N ALA A 380 -4.22 -6.53 -13.99
CA ALA A 380 -5.63 -6.24 -13.82
C ALA A 380 -6.57 -7.25 -14.52
N LYS A 381 -6.20 -7.74 -15.71
CA LYS A 381 -7.00 -8.72 -16.48
C LYS A 381 -6.84 -10.14 -15.94
N ARG A 382 -5.73 -10.45 -15.26
CA ARG A 382 -5.41 -11.79 -14.73
C ARG A 382 -5.89 -12.06 -13.30
N GLN A 383 -6.42 -11.06 -12.59
CA GLN A 383 -6.70 -11.15 -11.16
C GLN A 383 -7.82 -12.15 -10.77
N HIS A 384 -8.71 -12.51 -11.70
CA HIS A 384 -9.71 -13.57 -11.51
C HIS A 384 -9.41 -14.83 -12.32
N THR A 385 -8.22 -14.92 -12.91
CA THR A 385 -7.76 -16.10 -13.67
C THR A 385 -6.66 -16.84 -12.93
N TYR A 386 -6.27 -16.41 -11.72
CA TYR A 386 -5.34 -17.15 -10.90
C TYR A 386 -5.99 -18.44 -10.39
N PRO A 387 -5.21 -19.51 -10.19
CA PRO A 387 -5.70 -20.67 -9.46
C PRO A 387 -6.11 -20.24 -8.05
N THR A 388 -7.34 -20.56 -7.65
CA THR A 388 -7.84 -20.30 -6.31
C THR A 388 -7.07 -21.13 -5.29
N TYR A 389 -6.53 -20.48 -4.27
CA TYR A 389 -5.84 -21.14 -3.15
C TYR A 389 -6.68 -21.10 -1.87
N ASN A 390 -6.17 -21.66 -0.78
CA ASN A 390 -6.85 -21.62 0.51
C ASN A 390 -6.66 -20.27 1.19
N ASP A 391 -7.73 -19.70 1.74
CA ASP A 391 -7.59 -18.59 2.69
C ASP A 391 -6.80 -19.04 3.91
N ALA A 392 -5.94 -18.17 4.42
CA ALA A 392 -5.14 -18.49 5.59
C ALA A 392 -4.86 -17.25 6.44
N VAL A 393 -4.65 -17.48 7.74
CA VAL A 393 -4.18 -16.45 8.66
C VAL A 393 -3.02 -17.02 9.49
N ALA A 394 -1.99 -16.20 9.72
CA ALA A 394 -0.88 -16.57 10.58
C ALA A 394 -0.49 -15.48 11.58
N LEU A 395 0.03 -15.94 12.71
CA LEU A 395 0.51 -15.15 13.83
C LEU A 395 1.99 -15.44 14.03
N GLN A 396 2.83 -14.41 14.06
CA GLN A 396 4.25 -14.56 14.32
C GLN A 396 4.66 -13.88 15.63
N PHE A 397 5.49 -14.57 16.40
CA PHE A 397 6.16 -14.08 17.60
C PHE A 397 7.68 -14.31 17.49
N PRO A 398 8.53 -13.39 17.96
CA PRO A 398 9.95 -13.70 18.16
C PRO A 398 10.11 -14.76 19.26
N VAL A 399 10.89 -15.81 19.00
CA VAL A 399 11.20 -16.82 20.02
C VAL A 399 11.92 -16.16 21.21
N PHE A 400 12.92 -15.33 20.89
CA PHE A 400 13.65 -14.50 21.85
C PHE A 400 13.15 -13.06 21.76
N TRP A 401 12.11 -12.72 22.51
CA TRP A 401 11.52 -11.38 22.50
C TRP A 401 11.96 -10.50 23.68
N LYS A 402 12.67 -11.04 24.69
CA LYS A 402 13.22 -10.25 25.79
C LYS A 402 14.68 -9.94 25.52
N GLY A 403 14.99 -8.67 25.28
CA GLY A 403 16.37 -8.20 25.21
C GLY A 403 17.06 -8.24 26.57
N SER A 404 18.40 -8.16 26.56
CA SER A 404 19.25 -8.18 27.75
C SER A 404 18.97 -7.05 28.77
N ASN A 405 18.32 -5.97 28.32
CA ASN A 405 17.92 -4.81 29.11
C ASN A 405 16.41 -4.77 29.44
N GLY A 406 15.68 -5.87 29.20
CA GLY A 406 14.23 -5.95 29.40
C GLY A 406 13.38 -5.25 28.32
N GLN A 407 13.99 -4.67 27.29
CA GLN A 407 13.27 -4.13 26.13
C GLN A 407 12.79 -5.26 25.20
N PRO A 408 11.66 -5.07 24.48
CA PRO A 408 11.24 -6.02 23.46
C PRO A 408 12.29 -6.15 22.34
N GLN A 409 12.73 -7.37 22.09
CA GLN A 409 13.55 -7.76 20.95
C GLN A 409 12.63 -8.28 19.83
N PHE A 410 12.90 -7.83 18.61
CA PHE A 410 12.17 -8.23 17.40
C PHE A 410 12.94 -9.34 16.68
N THR A 411 12.28 -10.09 15.81
CA THR A 411 13.03 -10.94 14.87
C THR A 411 13.78 -10.05 13.89
N HIS A 412 14.93 -10.53 13.43
CA HIS A 412 15.61 -9.92 12.29
C HIS A 412 14.81 -10.28 11.04
N TYR A 413 14.16 -9.28 10.45
CA TYR A 413 13.16 -9.45 9.40
C TYR A 413 11.91 -10.21 9.82
N PHE A 414 10.90 -10.22 8.95
CA PHE A 414 9.80 -11.18 9.04
C PHE A 414 10.33 -12.61 8.85
N TRP A 415 9.72 -13.58 9.53
CA TRP A 415 10.18 -14.98 9.60
C TRP A 415 11.57 -15.22 10.21
N GLY A 416 12.26 -14.17 10.65
CA GLY A 416 13.51 -14.28 11.41
C GLY A 416 14.72 -14.71 10.59
N ASP A 417 15.73 -15.18 11.31
CA ASP A 417 16.93 -15.79 10.74
C ASP A 417 17.31 -17.04 11.57
N PRO A 418 18.27 -17.89 11.12
CA PRO A 418 18.63 -19.10 11.86
C PRO A 418 19.13 -18.86 13.29
N LYS A 419 19.64 -17.65 13.61
CA LYS A 419 20.08 -17.26 14.96
C LYS A 419 18.93 -16.66 15.78
N HIS A 420 17.96 -16.01 15.11
CA HIS A 420 16.79 -15.37 15.71
C HIS A 420 15.50 -15.88 15.04
N PRO A 421 15.13 -17.15 15.28
CA PRO A 421 13.99 -17.76 14.62
C PRO A 421 12.67 -17.13 15.08
N ALA A 422 11.65 -17.25 14.23
CA ALA A 422 10.29 -16.86 14.54
C ALA A 422 9.40 -18.07 14.86
N ASP A 423 8.46 -17.85 15.78
CA ASP A 423 7.38 -18.76 16.14
C ASP A 423 6.13 -18.36 15.37
N LEU A 424 5.73 -19.18 14.39
CA LEU A 424 4.61 -18.90 13.49
C LEU A 424 3.48 -19.89 13.73
N ILE A 425 2.27 -19.42 13.96
CA ILE A 425 1.07 -20.25 14.01
C ILE A 425 0.23 -19.91 12.80
N LYS A 426 -0.08 -20.89 11.96
CA LYS A 426 -0.86 -20.67 10.74
C LYS A 426 -2.07 -21.59 10.73
N TRP A 427 -3.22 -20.99 10.42
CA TRP A 427 -4.47 -21.65 10.11
C TRP A 427 -4.78 -21.47 8.63
N SER A 428 -5.31 -22.50 8.00
CA SER A 428 -5.78 -22.50 6.62
C SER A 428 -7.26 -22.92 6.55
N ALA A 429 -7.98 -22.48 5.51
CA ALA A 429 -9.41 -22.72 5.32
C ALA A 429 -9.80 -24.21 5.17
N ASP A 430 -8.83 -25.07 4.83
CA ASP A 430 -8.93 -26.54 4.87
C ASP A 430 -9.04 -27.12 6.30
N GLY A 431 -8.96 -26.26 7.32
CA GLY A 431 -9.02 -26.63 8.74
C GLY A 431 -7.65 -26.99 9.33
N ARG A 432 -6.56 -26.95 8.55
CA ARG A 432 -5.22 -27.23 9.04
C ARG A 432 -4.76 -26.09 9.96
N LEU A 433 -4.46 -26.43 11.21
CA LEU A 433 -3.82 -25.54 12.18
C LEU A 433 -2.47 -26.13 12.59
N ALA A 434 -1.39 -25.40 12.35
CA ALA A 434 -0.04 -25.86 12.67
C ALA A 434 0.86 -24.73 13.20
N ALA A 435 1.79 -25.12 14.08
CA ALA A 435 2.89 -24.27 14.52
C ALA A 435 4.14 -24.59 13.70
N TYR A 436 4.85 -23.54 13.29
CA TYR A 436 6.00 -23.60 12.42
C TYR A 436 7.17 -22.81 13.01
N LYS A 437 8.38 -23.35 12.85
CA LYS A 437 9.62 -22.61 13.06
C LYS A 437 10.01 -21.99 11.73
N ALA A 438 10.10 -20.67 11.72
CA ALA A 438 10.55 -19.92 10.57
C ALA A 438 11.98 -19.40 10.83
N THR A 439 12.84 -19.53 9.81
CA THR A 439 14.27 -19.19 9.87
C THR A 439 14.68 -18.26 8.73
N GLY A 440 13.72 -17.62 8.07
CA GLY A 440 13.92 -16.64 7.00
C GLY A 440 13.05 -16.88 5.75
N TRP A 441 13.10 -15.95 4.80
CA TRP A 441 12.28 -15.94 3.58
C TRP A 441 12.58 -17.07 2.59
N ASN A 442 13.82 -17.56 2.57
CA ASN A 442 14.28 -18.55 1.59
C ASN A 442 14.35 -19.97 2.17
N HIS A 443 13.75 -20.19 3.34
CA HIS A 443 13.71 -21.48 4.01
C HIS A 443 12.26 -21.91 4.20
N ASP A 444 11.99 -23.17 3.87
CA ASP A 444 10.70 -23.79 4.18
C ASP A 444 10.49 -23.85 5.69
N PHE A 445 9.23 -23.83 6.08
CA PHE A 445 8.85 -23.93 7.47
C PHE A 445 9.11 -25.33 8.03
N GLU A 446 9.57 -25.40 9.28
CA GLU A 446 9.68 -26.65 10.01
C GLU A 446 8.49 -26.79 10.96
N GLU A 447 7.69 -27.84 10.81
CA GLU A 447 6.54 -28.07 11.69
C GLU A 447 7.01 -28.41 13.12
N ARG A 448 6.39 -27.77 14.11
CA ARG A 448 6.79 -27.88 15.52
C ARG A 448 6.06 -29.00 16.23
N SER A 449 6.73 -29.62 17.21
CA SER A 449 6.13 -30.60 18.12
C SER A 449 4.95 -30.03 18.93
N PHE A 450 4.96 -28.70 19.13
CA PHE A 450 3.91 -27.96 19.82
C PHE A 450 2.55 -27.97 19.07
N THR A 451 2.52 -28.25 17.76
CA THR A 451 1.29 -28.26 16.95
C THR A 451 0.14 -29.05 17.58
N LYS A 452 0.42 -30.20 18.21
CA LYS A 452 -0.60 -31.04 18.86
C LYS A 452 -1.31 -30.38 20.05
N ARG A 453 -0.72 -29.33 20.61
CA ARG A 453 -1.24 -28.59 21.76
C ARG A 453 -1.96 -27.29 21.34
N LEU A 454 -1.96 -26.94 20.06
CA LEU A 454 -2.82 -25.88 19.53
C LEU A 454 -4.27 -26.37 19.48
N LYS A 455 -5.22 -25.47 19.78
CA LYS A 455 -6.65 -25.77 19.69
C LYS A 455 -7.31 -24.79 18.74
N LEU A 456 -8.02 -25.32 17.74
CA LEU A 456 -8.96 -24.55 16.95
C LEU A 456 -10.30 -24.57 17.68
N LEU A 457 -10.67 -23.44 18.31
CA LEU A 457 -11.91 -23.37 19.08
C LEU A 457 -13.12 -23.09 18.19
N TYR A 458 -12.92 -22.30 17.13
CA TYR A 458 -13.95 -21.96 16.15
C TYR A 458 -13.30 -21.54 14.84
N ALA A 459 -13.90 -21.93 13.72
CA ALA A 459 -13.60 -21.38 12.40
C ALA A 459 -14.89 -21.37 11.59
N GLY A 460 -15.27 -20.21 11.06
CA GLY A 460 -16.45 -20.08 10.23
C GLY A 460 -16.39 -18.86 9.34
N TRP A 461 -16.89 -19.02 8.12
CA TRP A 461 -17.13 -17.93 7.18
C TRP A 461 -18.63 -17.68 7.08
N LYS A 462 -19.06 -16.44 7.26
CA LYS A 462 -20.46 -16.04 7.14
C LYS A 462 -20.55 -14.61 6.61
N ASN A 463 -21.38 -14.41 5.58
CA ASN A 463 -21.70 -13.10 5.00
C ASN A 463 -20.45 -12.25 4.69
N GLY A 464 -19.43 -12.82 4.04
CA GLY A 464 -18.23 -12.08 3.65
C GLY A 464 -17.23 -11.77 4.79
N ARG A 465 -17.28 -12.53 5.89
CA ARG A 465 -16.35 -12.38 7.02
C ARG A 465 -15.91 -13.74 7.54
N TRP A 466 -14.61 -13.92 7.66
CA TRP A 466 -14.02 -15.02 8.41
C TRP A 466 -13.96 -14.70 9.90
N THR A 467 -14.26 -15.68 10.74
CA THR A 467 -14.03 -15.62 12.19
C THR A 467 -13.34 -16.89 12.61
N VAL A 468 -12.12 -16.74 13.16
CA VAL A 468 -11.27 -17.85 13.58
C VAL A 468 -10.81 -17.61 15.01
N ILE A 469 -10.97 -18.60 15.88
CA ILE A 469 -10.49 -18.58 17.26
C ILE A 469 -9.41 -19.66 17.41
N ILE A 470 -8.18 -19.19 17.60
CA ILE A 470 -6.99 -20.04 17.78
C ILE A 470 -6.52 -19.90 19.21
N SER A 471 -6.40 -21.03 19.92
CA SER A 471 -5.84 -21.08 21.27
C SER A 471 -4.46 -21.75 21.27
N ARG A 472 -3.52 -21.13 21.98
CA ARG A 472 -2.18 -21.64 22.25
C ARG A 472 -1.86 -21.51 23.75
N PRO A 473 -1.04 -22.38 24.33
CA PRO A 473 -0.52 -22.20 25.67
C PRO A 473 0.44 -21.01 25.72
N LEU A 474 0.56 -20.47 26.92
CA LEU A 474 1.41 -19.32 27.21
C LEU A 474 2.89 -19.62 26.96
N SER A 475 3.35 -20.83 27.29
CA SER A 475 4.75 -21.23 27.13
C SER A 475 4.90 -22.65 26.57
N GLY A 476 6.02 -22.88 25.89
CA GLY A 476 6.46 -24.16 25.33
C GLY A 476 7.91 -24.46 25.72
N ASP A 477 8.65 -25.20 24.88
CA ASP A 477 10.10 -25.32 25.05
C ASP A 477 10.73 -23.92 24.89
N PRO A 478 11.43 -23.37 25.91
CA PRO A 478 12.00 -22.02 25.86
C PRO A 478 13.02 -21.80 24.74
N ARG A 479 13.62 -22.86 24.18
CA ARG A 479 14.59 -22.77 23.09
C ARG A 479 13.95 -22.58 21.73
N ASP A 480 12.68 -22.94 21.60
CA ASP A 480 12.00 -22.94 20.31
C ASP A 480 10.69 -22.14 20.32
N THR A 481 9.99 -22.00 21.45
CA THR A 481 8.66 -21.36 21.54
C THR A 481 8.73 -19.99 22.21
N ALA A 482 8.00 -19.00 21.69
CA ALA A 482 7.92 -17.70 22.33
C ALA A 482 7.13 -17.81 23.65
N ALA A 483 7.76 -17.54 24.80
CA ALA A 483 7.09 -17.54 26.10
C ALA A 483 6.27 -16.25 26.30
N LEU A 484 4.94 -16.35 26.36
CA LEU A 484 4.05 -15.21 26.57
C LEU A 484 3.83 -15.00 28.06
N GLU A 485 4.47 -13.98 28.62
CA GLU A 485 4.42 -13.68 30.05
C GLU A 485 3.58 -12.44 30.36
N PRO A 486 2.84 -12.43 31.49
CA PRO A 486 2.14 -11.26 31.97
C PRO A 486 3.04 -10.03 32.07
N ARG A 487 2.48 -8.84 31.78
CA ARG A 487 3.17 -7.53 31.87
C ARG A 487 4.28 -7.27 30.82
N GLY A 488 4.61 -8.24 29.98
CA GLY A 488 5.49 -8.07 28.82
C GLY A 488 4.81 -7.36 27.64
N LEU A 489 5.56 -6.60 26.85
CA LEU A 489 5.15 -6.13 25.52
C LEU A 489 5.74 -7.10 24.50
N ILE A 490 4.94 -8.04 24.02
CA ILE A 490 5.42 -9.12 23.14
C ILE A 490 5.20 -8.69 21.68
N PRO A 491 6.26 -8.53 20.86
CA PRO A 491 6.11 -8.21 19.45
C PRO A 491 5.34 -9.30 18.71
N THR A 492 4.35 -8.90 17.92
CA THR A 492 3.45 -9.78 17.18
C THR A 492 3.26 -9.25 15.76
N VAL A 493 3.29 -10.13 14.77
CA VAL A 493 3.00 -9.82 13.36
C VAL A 493 1.89 -10.74 12.87
N PHE A 494 1.02 -10.20 12.03
CA PHE A 494 -0.11 -10.92 11.42
C PHE A 494 0.12 -11.05 9.92
N PHE A 495 -0.25 -12.20 9.38
CA PHE A 495 -0.23 -12.47 7.95
C PHE A 495 -1.58 -13.02 7.50
N VAL A 496 -2.05 -12.63 6.32
CA VAL A 496 -3.29 -13.13 5.73
C VAL A 496 -3.04 -13.50 4.27
N TRP A 497 -3.62 -14.61 3.83
CA TRP A 497 -3.65 -15.03 2.43
C TRP A 497 -5.09 -15.02 1.96
N ASP A 498 -5.33 -14.29 0.88
CA ASP A 498 -6.59 -14.25 0.12
C ASP A 498 -6.48 -15.22 -1.06
N GLY A 499 -7.18 -16.36 -0.96
CA GLY A 499 -7.10 -17.45 -1.91
C GLY A 499 -7.54 -17.06 -3.31
N HIS A 500 -8.59 -16.24 -3.43
CA HIS A 500 -9.11 -15.73 -4.71
C HIS A 500 -8.15 -14.80 -5.42
N ASN A 501 -7.33 -14.04 -4.68
CA ASN A 501 -6.27 -13.20 -5.24
C ASN A 501 -5.03 -14.01 -5.71
N GLY A 502 -5.08 -15.33 -5.55
CA GLY A 502 -3.95 -16.23 -5.82
C GLY A 502 -2.80 -15.99 -4.83
N ASP A 503 -3.10 -15.66 -3.58
CA ASP A 503 -2.10 -15.52 -2.53
C ASP A 503 -1.72 -16.91 -2.00
N ALA A 504 -0.45 -17.27 -2.12
CA ALA A 504 0.11 -18.49 -1.56
C ALA A 504 1.61 -18.33 -1.27
N GLY A 505 2.11 -19.08 -0.30
CA GLY A 505 3.53 -19.04 0.08
C GLY A 505 3.95 -17.64 0.52
N ARG A 506 4.94 -17.05 -0.16
CA ARG A 506 5.44 -15.69 0.10
C ARG A 506 4.52 -14.56 -0.38
N LYS A 507 3.60 -14.83 -1.32
CA LYS A 507 2.63 -13.85 -1.79
C LYS A 507 1.47 -13.79 -0.80
N MET A 508 1.41 -12.72 -0.01
CA MET A 508 0.46 -12.56 1.10
C MET A 508 0.30 -11.10 1.52
N LEU A 509 -0.61 -10.86 2.46
CA LEU A 509 -0.69 -9.65 3.27
C LEU A 509 0.10 -9.79 4.58
N VAL A 510 0.72 -8.69 5.02
CA VAL A 510 1.55 -8.58 6.23
C VAL A 510 1.23 -7.32 7.03
N SER A 511 1.18 -7.43 8.36
CA SER A 511 1.05 -6.27 9.26
C SER A 511 2.41 -5.69 9.68
N PRO A 512 2.47 -4.43 10.16
CA PRO A 512 3.60 -3.99 10.98
C PRO A 512 3.67 -4.79 12.30
N TYR A 513 4.72 -4.57 13.09
CA TYR A 513 4.78 -5.09 14.46
C TYR A 513 3.76 -4.41 15.37
N TYR A 514 2.94 -5.22 16.02
CA TYR A 514 2.09 -4.86 17.15
C TYR A 514 2.68 -5.44 18.44
N PHE A 515 2.20 -4.98 19.59
CA PHE A 515 2.62 -5.45 20.90
C PHE A 515 1.45 -6.09 21.63
N LEU A 516 1.52 -7.40 21.82
CA LEU A 516 0.60 -8.11 22.70
C LEU A 516 0.93 -7.78 24.15
N PHE A 517 -0.08 -7.34 24.91
CA PHE A 517 0.05 -7.00 26.33
C PHE A 517 -0.94 -7.81 27.17
N LEU A 518 -0.41 -8.77 27.93
CA LEU A 518 -1.17 -9.59 28.88
C LEU A 518 -1.48 -8.75 30.14
N GLN A 519 -2.74 -8.32 30.27
CA GLN A 519 -3.21 -7.43 31.33
C GLN A 519 -3.38 -8.18 32.66
N PRO A 520 -2.80 -7.69 33.77
CA PRO A 520 -3.03 -8.28 35.09
C PRO A 520 -4.52 -8.44 35.43
N GLU A 521 -4.85 -9.51 36.17
CA GLU A 521 -6.22 -9.95 36.52
C GLU A 521 -7.13 -8.83 37.08
N ASN A 522 -6.58 -7.79 37.71
CA ASN A 522 -7.32 -6.68 38.33
C ASN A 522 -6.92 -5.27 37.86
N SER A 523 -6.35 -5.12 36.66
CA SER A 523 -5.97 -3.78 36.16
C SER A 523 -7.06 -3.12 35.30
N LYS A 524 -7.36 -1.83 35.56
CA LYS A 524 -7.95 -0.94 34.53
C LYS A 524 -6.97 -0.85 33.36
N GLU A 525 -7.46 -0.66 32.13
CA GLU A 525 -6.63 -0.60 30.93
C GLU A 525 -5.45 0.37 31.13
N VAL A 526 -4.24 -0.16 31.26
CA VAL A 526 -3.03 0.66 31.42
C VAL A 526 -2.59 1.07 30.03
N LYS A 527 -2.70 2.35 29.70
CA LYS A 527 -2.06 2.91 28.50
C LYS A 527 -0.55 2.76 28.65
N ARG A 528 0.03 1.75 28.00
CA ARG A 528 1.48 1.67 27.80
C ARG A 528 1.84 2.32 26.48
N VAL A 529 2.80 3.22 26.53
CA VAL A 529 3.43 3.76 25.34
C VAL A 529 4.48 2.74 24.89
N PRO A 530 4.47 2.30 23.62
CA PRO A 530 5.54 1.48 23.08
C PRO A 530 6.89 2.19 23.25
N PRO A 531 8.00 1.45 23.40
CA PRO A 531 9.32 2.08 23.41
C PRO A 531 9.52 2.90 22.13
N GLN A 532 9.98 4.15 22.28
CA GLN A 532 10.39 4.96 21.13
C GLN A 532 11.59 4.27 20.46
N VAL A 533 11.46 3.96 19.18
CA VAL A 533 12.60 3.50 18.38
C VAL A 533 13.47 4.71 18.08
N PRO A 534 14.77 4.70 18.42
CA PRO A 534 15.66 5.81 18.11
C PRO A 534 15.66 6.07 16.59
N SER A 535 15.24 7.27 16.19
CA SER A 535 15.41 7.77 14.82
C SER A 535 16.80 8.38 14.68
N GLY A 536 17.52 8.00 13.62
CA GLY A 536 18.63 8.84 13.12
C GLY A 536 20.04 8.51 13.63
N VAL A 537 20.54 7.30 13.36
CA VAL A 537 22.00 7.12 13.33
C VAL A 537 22.39 6.26 12.12
N GLN A 538 23.26 6.82 11.31
CA GLN A 538 23.71 6.28 10.01
C GLN A 538 24.66 5.10 10.22
N THR A 539 24.53 4.06 9.39
CA THR A 539 25.63 3.09 9.22
C THR A 539 26.63 3.70 8.25
N PRO A 540 27.93 3.73 8.58
CA PRO A 540 28.94 4.20 7.64
C PRO A 540 28.94 3.32 6.38
N LEU A 541 29.11 3.94 5.21
CA LEU A 541 29.32 3.23 3.95
C LEU A 541 30.50 2.25 4.12
N PRO A 542 30.33 0.95 3.80
CA PRO A 542 31.48 0.05 3.77
C PRO A 542 32.54 0.54 2.79
N LYS A 543 33.82 0.30 3.12
CA LYS A 543 34.96 0.71 2.26
C LYS A 543 34.84 0.14 0.84
N THR A 544 34.33 -1.08 0.71
CA THR A 544 34.00 -1.73 -0.55
C THR A 544 32.71 -2.52 -0.42
N PHE A 545 31.92 -2.61 -1.49
CA PHE A 545 30.72 -3.44 -1.55
C PHE A 545 30.47 -3.95 -2.97
N GLU A 546 29.80 -5.09 -3.10
CA GLU A 546 29.50 -5.71 -4.39
C GLU A 546 28.01 -5.61 -4.71
N VAL A 547 27.65 -5.28 -5.96
CA VAL A 547 26.27 -5.30 -6.48
C VAL A 547 26.29 -6.03 -7.82
N LEU A 548 25.52 -7.11 -7.95
CA LEU A 548 25.42 -7.91 -9.19
C LEU A 548 26.78 -8.32 -9.81
N GLY A 549 27.78 -8.68 -8.99
CA GLY A 549 29.12 -9.07 -9.46
C GLY A 549 30.11 -7.90 -9.62
N GLU A 550 29.66 -6.65 -9.48
CA GLU A 550 30.49 -5.46 -9.62
C GLU A 550 30.92 -4.90 -8.26
N VAL A 551 32.21 -4.59 -8.10
CA VAL A 551 32.78 -4.08 -6.84
C VAL A 551 32.91 -2.56 -6.86
N PHE A 552 32.27 -1.91 -5.89
CA PHE A 552 32.31 -0.48 -5.64
C PHE A 552 33.23 -0.17 -4.45
N SER A 553 33.91 0.99 -4.45
CA SER A 553 34.88 1.38 -3.42
C SER A 553 34.64 2.81 -2.94
N ALA A 554 34.33 2.98 -1.65
CA ALA A 554 34.17 4.29 -1.02
C ALA A 554 35.46 5.12 -1.17
N GLY A 555 35.41 6.16 -2.00
CA GLY A 555 36.54 7.05 -2.32
C GLY A 555 37.23 6.83 -3.68
N LYS A 556 36.80 5.84 -4.48
CA LYS A 556 37.29 5.65 -5.87
C LYS A 556 36.17 5.49 -6.90
N SER A 557 35.04 4.90 -6.50
CA SER A 557 33.89 4.76 -7.39
C SER A 557 33.06 6.05 -7.37
N HIS A 558 33.07 6.73 -8.51
CA HIS A 558 32.10 7.77 -8.86
C HIS A 558 30.89 7.10 -9.51
N ASN A 559 29.80 7.86 -9.68
CA ASN A 559 28.62 7.44 -10.42
C ASN A 559 28.97 6.65 -11.71
N PRO A 560 28.35 5.50 -12.01
CA PRO A 560 28.71 4.69 -13.16
C PRO A 560 28.38 5.29 -14.52
N PHE A 561 27.76 6.46 -14.58
CA PHE A 561 27.84 7.26 -15.81
C PHE A 561 29.26 7.78 -16.09
N TRP A 562 30.26 7.33 -15.32
CA TRP A 562 31.71 7.45 -15.54
C TRP A 562 32.34 6.09 -15.93
N LEU A 563 31.54 5.04 -16.09
CA LEU A 563 31.92 3.69 -16.55
C LEU A 563 31.70 3.53 -18.06
N LYS A 564 32.35 2.54 -18.65
CA LYS A 564 32.13 2.16 -20.06
C LYS A 564 30.75 1.55 -20.25
N SER A 565 30.28 1.50 -21.50
CA SER A 565 29.02 0.88 -21.92
C SER A 565 28.89 -0.62 -21.60
N ASP A 566 29.96 -1.26 -21.14
CA ASP A 566 30.00 -2.65 -20.68
C ASP A 566 30.06 -2.79 -19.14
N GLY A 567 29.80 -1.72 -18.40
CA GLY A 567 29.74 -1.72 -16.92
C GLY A 567 31.11 -1.82 -16.22
N ARG A 568 32.23 -1.92 -16.96
CA ARG A 568 33.57 -2.09 -16.36
C ARG A 568 34.24 -0.77 -15.99
N PHE A 569 34.86 -0.75 -14.80
CA PHE A 569 35.65 0.38 -14.28
C PHE A 569 36.91 0.64 -15.12
N ASN A 570 37.06 1.87 -15.63
CA ASN A 570 38.22 2.25 -16.45
C ASN A 570 39.36 2.80 -15.58
N ALA A 571 40.17 1.88 -15.03
CA ALA A 571 41.33 2.21 -14.19
C ALA A 571 42.38 3.08 -14.89
N SER A 572 42.48 3.03 -16.22
CA SER A 572 43.42 3.86 -17.01
C SER A 572 43.00 5.33 -17.09
N LEU A 573 41.69 5.61 -17.00
CA LEU A 573 41.12 6.96 -17.06
C LEU A 573 41.34 7.70 -15.74
N VAL A 574 41.10 7.03 -14.61
CA VAL A 574 41.32 7.58 -13.26
C VAL A 574 42.79 7.90 -13.00
N LYS A 575 43.71 7.10 -13.56
CA LYS A 575 45.16 7.31 -13.41
C LYS A 575 45.68 8.48 -14.24
N ALA A 576 44.97 8.86 -15.31
CA ALA A 576 45.27 10.04 -16.13
C ALA A 576 44.73 11.36 -15.52
N LEU A 577 43.89 11.28 -14.48
CA LEU A 577 43.23 12.42 -13.82
C LEU A 577 43.73 12.67 -12.40
N ALA A 578 44.72 11.91 -11.93
CA ALA A 578 45.41 12.24 -10.70
C ALA A 578 46.16 13.59 -10.91
N PRO A 579 46.11 14.50 -9.94
CA PRO A 579 45.97 15.93 -10.17
C PRO A 579 47.15 16.55 -10.92
N GLN A 580 46.87 17.16 -12.06
CA GLN A 580 47.36 18.50 -12.33
C GLN A 580 46.12 19.40 -12.44
N GLU A 581 45.87 20.11 -11.35
CA GLU A 581 44.98 21.27 -11.24
C GLU A 581 43.59 21.17 -11.91
N GLY A 582 42.61 20.76 -11.10
CA GLY A 582 41.22 21.22 -11.12
C GLY A 582 40.59 21.52 -12.48
N SER A 583 39.95 20.53 -13.09
CA SER A 583 38.68 20.72 -13.82
C SER A 583 38.10 19.38 -14.25
N ALA A 584 36.84 19.18 -13.90
CA ALA A 584 36.06 17.98 -14.12
C ALA A 584 35.50 17.95 -15.54
N HIS A 585 36.02 17.13 -16.44
CA HIS A 585 35.37 16.89 -17.75
C HIS A 585 35.67 15.49 -18.29
N LEU A 586 34.83 14.50 -17.98
CA LEU A 586 34.89 13.17 -18.62
C LEU A 586 33.51 12.55 -18.85
N ILE A 587 32.78 13.25 -19.70
CA ILE A 587 32.03 12.87 -20.91
C ILE A 587 31.79 14.26 -21.55
N LYS A 588 31.60 14.41 -22.87
CA LYS A 588 31.13 15.72 -23.36
C LYS A 588 29.89 16.08 -22.53
N ALA A 589 29.75 17.31 -22.01
CA ALA A 589 28.59 17.71 -21.20
C ALA A 589 27.25 17.13 -21.73
N GLU A 590 27.12 17.14 -23.05
CA GLU A 590 26.05 16.57 -23.88
C GLU A 590 25.67 15.08 -23.66
N ALA A 591 26.56 14.24 -23.11
CA ALA A 591 26.40 12.78 -23.02
C ALA A 591 26.45 12.21 -21.59
N ASN A 592 26.59 13.06 -20.57
CA ASN A 592 26.46 12.65 -19.17
C ASN A 592 24.98 12.78 -18.75
N PRO A 593 24.24 11.69 -18.50
CA PRO A 593 22.82 11.77 -18.14
C PRO A 593 22.56 12.34 -16.73
N TRP A 594 23.60 12.72 -15.98
CA TRP A 594 23.47 13.51 -14.73
C TRP A 594 23.73 15.00 -14.94
N ASP A 595 24.25 15.40 -16.10
CA ASP A 595 24.35 16.80 -16.47
C ASP A 595 22.97 17.28 -16.94
N PRO A 596 22.35 18.28 -16.28
CA PRO A 596 21.06 18.83 -16.70
C PRO A 596 21.07 19.38 -18.15
N GLN A 597 22.24 19.65 -18.71
CA GLN A 597 22.43 20.14 -20.09
C GLN A 597 22.60 19.02 -21.11
N ALA A 598 22.69 17.75 -20.70
CA ALA A 598 22.78 16.63 -21.62
C ALA A 598 21.45 16.35 -22.33
N ASN A 599 21.51 15.98 -23.61
CA ASN A 599 20.33 15.70 -24.42
C ASN A 599 19.49 14.55 -23.85
N ASP A 600 20.14 13.55 -23.24
CA ASP A 600 19.49 12.37 -22.69
C ASP A 600 19.13 12.51 -21.19
N TYR A 601 19.42 13.64 -20.53
CA TYR A 601 19.16 13.83 -19.10
C TYR A 601 17.68 13.62 -18.76
N LEU A 602 16.79 14.34 -19.43
CA LEU A 602 15.34 14.25 -19.19
C LEU A 602 14.77 12.87 -19.54
N LYS A 603 15.38 12.19 -20.51
CA LYS A 603 15.02 10.82 -20.86
C LYS A 603 15.38 9.86 -19.72
N ALA A 604 16.58 9.95 -19.18
CA ALA A 604 17.02 9.13 -18.05
C ALA A 604 16.21 9.42 -16.77
N VAL A 605 15.88 10.69 -16.51
CA VAL A 605 14.96 11.10 -15.43
C VAL A 605 13.59 10.47 -15.61
N ARG A 606 13.02 10.50 -16.83
CA ARG A 606 11.72 9.91 -17.13
C ARG A 606 11.72 8.40 -16.92
N GLU A 607 12.70 7.70 -17.48
CA GLU A 607 12.87 6.25 -17.29
C GLU A 607 13.03 5.90 -15.79
N GLY A 608 13.78 6.70 -15.04
CA GLY A 608 13.92 6.59 -13.59
C GLY A 608 12.60 6.76 -12.83
N GLY A 609 11.79 7.74 -13.24
CA GLY A 609 10.45 7.96 -12.69
C GLY A 609 9.51 6.78 -12.96
N GLU A 610 9.52 6.23 -14.18
CA GLU A 610 8.72 5.05 -14.52
C GLU A 610 9.06 3.87 -13.60
N ILE A 611 10.35 3.61 -13.37
CA ILE A 611 10.82 2.55 -12.46
C ILE A 611 10.44 2.84 -11.00
N TYR A 612 10.54 4.10 -10.57
CA TYR A 612 10.19 4.54 -9.22
C TYR A 612 8.71 4.28 -8.91
N PHE A 613 7.79 4.72 -9.78
CA PHE A 613 6.35 4.55 -9.57
C PHE A 613 5.88 3.09 -9.71
N GLN A 614 6.71 2.26 -10.35
CA GLN A 614 6.49 0.84 -10.46
C GLN A 614 6.92 0.03 -9.23
N ASN A 615 7.88 0.51 -8.43
CA ASN A 615 8.49 -0.31 -7.37
C ASN A 615 8.62 0.42 -6.02
N CYS A 616 8.96 1.70 -6.03
CA CYS A 616 9.40 2.45 -4.85
C CYS A 616 8.28 3.31 -4.24
N HIS A 617 7.41 3.88 -5.07
CA HIS A 617 6.32 4.78 -4.67
C HIS A 617 5.45 4.20 -3.53
N PHE A 618 5.15 2.90 -3.59
CA PHE A 618 4.37 2.16 -2.62
C PHE A 618 4.79 2.34 -1.15
N CYS A 619 6.10 2.52 -0.91
CA CYS A 619 6.66 2.85 0.39
C CYS A 619 6.98 4.34 0.54
N HIS A 620 7.45 4.99 -0.53
CA HIS A 620 8.13 6.28 -0.43
C HIS A 620 7.32 7.53 -0.80
N ALA A 621 6.04 7.45 -1.18
CA ALA A 621 5.31 8.68 -1.54
C ALA A 621 5.17 8.86 -3.05
N ASP A 622 4.09 9.48 -3.55
CA ASP A 622 4.09 10.03 -4.92
C ASP A 622 5.03 11.25 -4.96
N ASN A 623 5.03 12.01 -3.87
CA ASN A 623 5.83 13.21 -3.65
C ASN A 623 7.13 12.92 -2.88
N LEU A 624 7.60 11.67 -2.83
CA LEU A 624 8.85 11.28 -2.17
C LEU A 624 8.91 11.55 -0.65
N ASN A 625 7.83 11.95 0.00
CA ASN A 625 7.85 12.32 1.42
C ASN A 625 7.68 11.12 2.39
N GLY A 626 7.73 9.90 1.87
CA GLY A 626 7.59 8.70 2.67
C GLY A 626 6.19 8.55 3.27
N THR A 627 6.06 8.82 4.56
CA THR A 627 4.80 8.66 5.32
C THR A 627 4.25 9.96 5.86
N ASP A 628 4.88 11.11 5.55
CA ASP A 628 4.42 12.36 6.13
C ASP A 628 3.03 12.72 5.56
N PRO A 629 2.03 13.00 6.43
CA PRO A 629 0.71 13.42 6.00
C PRO A 629 0.82 14.64 5.08
N PRO A 630 0.02 14.73 3.99
CA PRO A 630 -1.19 13.97 3.68
C PRO A 630 -1.08 12.95 2.53
N THR A 631 0.14 12.72 2.02
CA THR A 631 0.42 11.91 0.82
C THR A 631 1.12 10.59 1.10
N GLY A 632 1.32 10.22 2.38
CA GLY A 632 2.11 9.04 2.75
C GLY A 632 1.80 7.77 1.96
N GLY A 633 2.85 7.03 1.57
CA GLY A 633 2.78 5.90 0.65
C GLY A 633 1.76 4.86 1.10
N PHE A 634 1.07 4.25 0.12
CA PHE A 634 -0.06 3.34 0.34
C PHE A 634 0.23 2.20 1.34
N TRP A 635 1.50 1.82 1.52
CA TRP A 635 1.96 0.81 2.49
C TRP A 635 2.93 1.32 3.56
N GLY A 636 3.23 2.62 3.60
CA GLY A 636 4.24 3.19 4.51
C GLY A 636 3.89 3.04 6.01
N PHE A 637 2.60 2.92 6.34
CA PHE A 637 2.15 2.65 7.72
C PHE A 637 2.51 1.25 8.24
N ALA A 638 2.77 0.30 7.35
CA ALA A 638 3.07 -1.10 7.69
C ALA A 638 4.55 -1.38 7.95
N SER A 639 5.42 -0.36 7.82
CA SER A 639 6.88 -0.53 7.91
C SER A 639 7.48 0.11 9.16
N LEU A 640 8.44 -0.59 9.78
CA LEU A 640 9.24 -0.10 10.92
C LEU A 640 10.73 -0.39 10.68
N PRO A 641 11.62 0.61 10.60
CA PRO A 641 11.34 2.05 10.66
C PRO A 641 10.46 2.51 9.51
N ARG A 642 9.80 3.65 9.69
CA ARG A 642 9.02 4.27 8.61
C ARG A 642 9.93 4.63 7.44
N PRO A 643 9.44 4.57 6.19
CA PRO A 643 10.16 5.05 5.03
C PRO A 643 10.65 6.48 5.22
N THR A 644 11.87 6.75 4.78
CA THR A 644 12.49 8.09 4.83
C THR A 644 11.68 9.07 4.00
N ASP A 645 11.43 10.25 4.55
CA ASP A 645 10.93 11.41 3.81
C ASP A 645 12.08 12.00 3.00
N LEU A 646 12.13 11.76 1.68
CA LEU A 646 13.21 12.24 0.82
C LEU A 646 13.08 13.75 0.51
N MET A 647 11.96 14.39 0.84
CA MET A 647 11.72 15.83 0.70
C MET A 647 12.22 16.62 1.92
N ARG A 648 12.04 16.09 3.14
CA ARG A 648 12.47 16.72 4.40
C ARG A 648 13.81 16.20 4.90
N ALA A 649 14.15 14.95 4.59
CA ALA A 649 15.41 14.37 5.00
C ALA A 649 16.54 14.92 4.11
N PHE A 650 17.08 16.05 4.54
CA PHE A 650 18.47 16.41 4.30
C PHE A 650 19.43 15.49 5.10
N PRO A 651 19.48 14.18 4.78
CA PRO A 651 20.78 13.53 4.61
C PRO A 651 21.19 13.39 3.14
N LEU A 652 20.32 13.59 2.14
CA LEU A 652 20.74 13.48 0.73
C LEU A 652 21.85 14.50 0.38
N ALA A 653 21.82 15.71 0.95
CA ALA A 653 22.88 16.71 0.80
C ALA A 653 24.10 16.47 1.71
N GLN A 654 24.11 15.42 2.53
CA GLN A 654 25.24 15.04 3.38
C GLN A 654 25.78 13.64 3.06
N GLN A 655 25.17 12.90 2.14
CA GLN A 655 25.61 11.56 1.73
C GLN A 655 26.07 11.58 0.28
N THR A 656 26.98 10.67 -0.06
CA THR A 656 27.49 10.55 -1.43
C THR A 656 26.47 9.78 -2.25
N GLU A 657 26.38 10.01 -3.56
CA GLU A 657 25.47 9.25 -4.43
C GLU A 657 25.69 7.73 -4.31
N LEU A 658 26.95 7.33 -4.06
CA LEU A 658 27.35 5.96 -3.83
C LEU A 658 26.74 5.35 -2.55
N TYR A 659 26.55 6.16 -1.51
CA TYR A 659 25.84 5.72 -0.31
C TYR A 659 24.38 5.43 -0.62
N GLU A 660 23.71 6.32 -1.34
CA GLU A 660 22.30 6.15 -1.71
C GLU A 660 22.13 4.95 -2.65
N PHE A 661 23.02 4.77 -3.63
CA PHE A 661 23.04 3.59 -4.49
C PHE A 661 23.20 2.31 -3.68
N TRP A 662 24.15 2.29 -2.74
CA TRP A 662 24.32 1.14 -1.84
C TRP A 662 23.06 0.86 -1.01
N ARG A 663 22.40 1.90 -0.50
CA ARG A 663 21.14 1.80 0.26
C ARG A 663 20.00 1.24 -0.59
N VAL A 664 19.85 1.71 -1.83
CA VAL A 664 18.84 1.21 -2.77
C VAL A 664 19.14 -0.24 -3.14
N ALA A 665 20.37 -0.54 -3.53
CA ALA A 665 20.78 -1.87 -3.96
C ALA A 665 20.60 -2.92 -2.87
N LYS A 666 21.09 -2.64 -1.65
CA LYS A 666 21.06 -3.60 -0.53
C LYS A 666 19.76 -3.60 0.26
N GLY A 667 18.97 -2.53 0.18
CA GLY A 667 17.73 -2.41 0.95
C GLY A 667 17.96 -2.54 2.45
N GLY A 668 17.03 -3.16 3.17
CA GLY A 668 17.21 -3.57 4.57
C GLY A 668 17.92 -4.91 4.76
N PHE A 669 17.77 -5.81 3.78
CA PHE A 669 18.17 -7.22 3.88
C PHE A 669 19.66 -7.46 3.59
N GLY A 670 20.26 -6.64 2.71
CA GLY A 670 21.67 -6.72 2.35
C GLY A 670 22.60 -5.93 3.28
N LEU A 671 22.08 -5.33 4.36
CA LEU A 671 22.85 -4.54 5.31
C LEU A 671 23.40 -5.39 6.48
N PRO A 672 24.49 -4.96 7.14
CA PRO A 672 25.05 -5.70 8.27
C PRO A 672 24.03 -5.93 9.40
N LYS A 673 23.82 -7.20 9.76
CA LYS A 673 22.87 -7.64 10.79
C LYS A 673 23.23 -7.21 12.23
N ALA A 674 24.45 -6.73 12.44
CA ALA A 674 24.93 -6.29 13.75
C ALA A 674 24.31 -4.94 14.19
N ASP A 675 23.66 -4.23 13.28
CA ASP A 675 22.98 -2.96 13.56
C ASP A 675 21.48 -3.19 13.82
N PRO A 676 21.00 -3.09 15.08
CA PRO A 676 19.60 -3.33 15.44
C PRO A 676 18.62 -2.35 14.79
N ARG A 677 19.11 -1.23 14.23
CA ARG A 677 18.29 -0.20 13.59
C ARG A 677 17.72 -0.68 12.25
N TRP A 678 18.53 -1.41 11.46
CA TRP A 678 18.18 -1.88 10.11
C TRP A 678 17.64 -3.29 10.06
N ALA A 679 17.87 -4.08 11.10
CA ALA A 679 17.33 -5.44 11.24
C ALA A 679 15.79 -5.54 11.12
N ARG A 680 15.09 -4.40 11.15
CA ARG A 680 13.64 -4.28 10.99
C ARG A 680 13.19 -3.68 9.65
N SER A 681 14.11 -3.08 8.89
CA SER A 681 13.78 -2.46 7.60
C SER A 681 13.17 -3.47 6.65
N THR A 682 11.99 -3.13 6.14
CA THR A 682 11.24 -3.89 5.13
C THR A 682 11.64 -3.49 3.70
N MET A 683 12.58 -2.57 3.55
CA MET A 683 13.04 -2.11 2.23
C MET A 683 13.61 -3.30 1.44
N PRO A 684 13.05 -3.62 0.26
CA PRO A 684 13.55 -4.69 -0.59
C PRO A 684 15.00 -4.42 -1.00
N ALA A 685 15.80 -5.48 -1.18
CA ALA A 685 17.09 -5.36 -1.84
C ALA A 685 16.85 -5.19 -3.35
N MET A 686 16.93 -3.96 -3.86
CA MET A 686 16.56 -3.67 -5.26
C MET A 686 17.45 -4.35 -6.28
N GLU A 687 18.65 -4.81 -5.89
CA GLU A 687 19.52 -5.64 -6.76
C GLU A 687 18.86 -6.97 -7.18
N GLU A 688 17.85 -7.46 -6.45
CA GLU A 688 17.08 -8.65 -6.85
C GLU A 688 16.02 -8.35 -7.92
N PHE A 689 15.69 -7.08 -8.14
CA PHE A 689 14.57 -6.63 -8.96
C PHE A 689 14.97 -5.75 -10.13
N LEU A 690 16.05 -4.98 -10.01
CA LEU A 690 16.46 -3.92 -10.92
C LEU A 690 17.92 -4.12 -11.34
N SER A 691 18.25 -3.70 -12.56
CA SER A 691 19.64 -3.61 -12.99
C SER A 691 20.38 -2.47 -12.28
N VAL A 692 21.72 -2.51 -12.31
CA VAL A 692 22.56 -1.39 -11.82
C VAL A 692 22.11 -0.07 -12.45
N ASN A 693 21.96 -0.03 -13.77
CA ASN A 693 21.55 1.15 -14.52
C ASN A 693 20.17 1.69 -14.08
N ASP A 694 19.21 0.79 -13.87
CA ASP A 694 17.86 1.16 -13.44
C ASP A 694 17.86 1.80 -12.05
N MET A 695 18.66 1.27 -11.12
CA MET A 695 18.82 1.86 -9.78
C MET A 695 19.43 3.27 -9.85
N TRP A 696 20.39 3.51 -10.73
CA TRP A 696 20.95 4.85 -10.92
C TRP A 696 19.97 5.84 -11.55
N LYS A 697 19.14 5.40 -12.51
CA LYS A 697 18.06 6.23 -13.05
C LYS A 697 17.03 6.62 -12.00
N VAL A 698 16.68 5.69 -11.09
CA VAL A 698 15.79 6.01 -9.96
C VAL A 698 16.40 7.09 -9.07
N LEU A 699 17.70 7.01 -8.75
CA LEU A 699 18.37 8.05 -7.99
C LEU A 699 18.35 9.40 -8.72
N LEU A 700 18.67 9.40 -10.01
CA LEU A 700 18.62 10.59 -10.86
C LEU A 700 17.23 11.26 -10.82
N PHE A 701 16.16 10.47 -10.93
CA PHE A 701 14.79 10.96 -10.79
C PHE A 701 14.53 11.57 -9.40
N THR A 702 15.01 10.94 -8.32
CA THR A 702 14.83 11.49 -6.97
C THR A 702 15.55 12.83 -6.80
N TYR A 703 16.78 12.98 -7.29
CA TYR A 703 17.52 14.24 -7.24
C TYR A 703 16.87 15.34 -8.09
N TRP A 704 16.43 14.99 -9.31
CA TRP A 704 15.69 15.90 -10.17
C TRP A 704 14.41 16.43 -9.50
N ARG A 705 13.66 15.53 -8.85
CA ARG A 705 12.37 15.86 -8.25
C ARG A 705 12.48 16.64 -6.94
N THR A 706 13.51 16.39 -6.13
CA THR A 706 13.76 17.17 -4.90
C THR A 706 14.43 18.51 -5.20
N GLY A 707 14.94 18.72 -6.42
CA GLY A 707 15.72 19.91 -6.78
C GLY A 707 17.08 19.98 -6.08
N THR A 708 17.53 18.89 -5.45
CA THR A 708 18.82 18.84 -4.77
C THR A 708 19.91 18.38 -5.73
N THR A 709 21.08 19.02 -5.68
CA THR A 709 22.29 18.54 -6.34
C THR A 709 23.07 17.61 -5.41
N SER A 710 23.74 16.61 -5.96
CA SER A 710 24.61 15.75 -5.16
C SER A 710 25.81 16.54 -4.64
N VAL A 711 26.27 16.23 -3.42
CA VAL A 711 27.54 16.78 -2.93
C VAL A 711 28.67 15.88 -3.44
N PRO A 712 29.60 16.39 -4.27
CA PRO A 712 30.75 15.62 -4.73
C PRO A 712 31.57 15.14 -3.54
N PHE A 713 32.16 13.94 -3.64
CA PHE A 713 32.95 13.33 -2.57
C PHE A 713 34.10 14.23 -2.06
N GLU A 714 34.64 15.09 -2.93
CA GLU A 714 35.76 15.99 -2.62
C GLU A 714 35.41 17.16 -1.67
N GLU A 715 34.15 17.59 -1.60
CA GLU A 715 33.77 18.79 -0.83
C GLU A 715 33.56 18.53 0.67
N LYS A 716 33.48 17.27 1.12
CA LYS A 716 33.31 16.92 2.54
C LYS A 716 34.51 17.28 3.44
N GLY A 717 35.63 17.72 2.84
CA GLY A 717 36.82 18.19 3.55
C GLY A 717 36.78 19.65 4.00
N MET A 718 35.83 20.47 3.56
CA MET A 718 35.75 21.88 3.97
C MET A 718 34.87 22.08 5.20
N SER A 719 35.40 22.79 6.20
CA SER A 719 34.70 23.06 7.46
C SER A 719 33.40 23.84 7.26
N LEU A 720 32.42 23.57 8.11
CA LEU A 720 31.07 24.18 8.12
C LEU A 720 31.03 25.72 8.17
N ALA A 721 32.14 26.39 8.49
CA ALA A 721 32.19 27.85 8.58
C ALA A 721 32.16 28.56 7.20
N THR A 722 32.51 27.88 6.11
CA THR A 722 32.65 28.53 4.79
C THR A 722 31.37 28.53 3.96
N ARG A 723 30.35 27.75 4.34
CA ARG A 723 29.08 27.63 3.58
C ARG A 723 28.00 28.66 3.97
N ALA A 724 28.22 29.47 5.01
CA ALA A 724 27.24 30.48 5.44
C ALA A 724 27.43 31.87 4.79
N SER A 725 28.39 32.02 3.87
CA SER A 725 28.75 33.32 3.28
C SER A 725 28.76 33.33 1.74
N GLN A 726 28.09 32.40 1.07
CA GLN A 726 27.89 32.41 -0.38
C GLN A 726 26.40 32.36 -0.72
#